data_AF-A0AB39MC53-F1
#
_entry.id   AF-A0AB39MC53-F1
#
_cell.length_a   1.000
_cell.length_b   1.000
_cell.length_c   1.000
_cell.angle_alpha   90.00
_cell.angle_beta   90.00
_cell.angle_gamma   90.00
#
_symmetry.space_group_name_H-M   'P 1'
#
loop_
_entity.id
_entity.type
_entity.pdbx_description
1 polymer ?
#
loop_
_entity_poly.entity_id
_entity_poly.type
_entity_poly.pdbx_seq_one_letter_code
_entity_poly.pdbx_strand_id
1 'polypeptide(L)'
;MSQPPQAQDSTSASDARRDLYGLVKSAEDDGVTTLIHKSVNKRGERVLLAPLDRFPAARKAGVFPTWTLSAAQKEFGTLITRAAAGEPQILRRNSTPIAVLLPADPNEDAFSPDTAAPEGAATAGGAVTRPSTPTRERGRRLATFGDAIGAVLATGPAPGLSFGLARLDEATGGLHPGRLVLVAAQPQVGGSLIGLAAARTALARSARVLYAASGPSSADITRRIIAAEAGGDYARLKTGILTPDEQQVVERLRHAPLLIDDGSDLTAEAIADTAPLADDLALVVVDRLQRAHNPRLPLSGEHLPEASQVLRELARSQNVPVLAVLDTDDPAIVNLLDADVIITLTNTPGQQATGLTVAERDLGVIATTSLRPDLAHARFLDTTPTPVAPDPATGASSADEPLPDTVGTTADRELADAALPFTSGAVKGLPAELTRILAALRTALAGAHVKDLDDLHAPLTEMAAAGLQTPDTADGRRLAAALHAYNAAAPASESPQASALAPTGPVAQVVEDGDAVRRDDDDGLVPGDEQDEPEGAVFPALRILKESVARSKMHPIPVIRAEDREAGPWPLVSEDMDGEPGWVHPEVASTRVAHERNGKRVRRDQLDVPASFGDGLMCLIDRNGSFPSACSAVPLAPNKLLHTGPLDVFDKSQAGIYQISVPDWNNQDMPHPLGRLADRPGEQGRVWVTTPHIKMLERLHRDGHLTEPVVIHDSWTGKANESLFKPFYQATKDVRAELIQAGGEPYKNYKTRLSIALRLLWPKRPESRSPFWRPDWRMSMVAEASVRHWFSAFKAVQAGHTLIALRNVDAAIFWVPDETAPDTYRVGTGFGEVKAKFIQPGTFIPEGDD
;
A
#
# COMPACT_ATOMS: atom_id res chain seq x y z
N MET A 1 -8.45 -38.27 7.66
CA MET A 1 -7.07 -38.53 8.12
C MET A 1 -6.25 -38.84 6.89
N SER A 2 -5.54 -37.85 6.37
CA SER A 2 -4.57 -38.04 5.28
C SER A 2 -3.20 -37.77 5.87
N GLN A 3 -2.31 -38.75 5.79
CA GLN A 3 -0.95 -38.67 6.32
C GLN A 3 -0.16 -37.51 5.69
N PRO A 4 0.80 -36.90 6.42
CA PRO A 4 1.77 -35.98 5.82
C PRO A 4 2.73 -36.75 4.90
N PRO A 5 3.25 -36.13 3.82
CA PRO A 5 4.21 -36.79 2.94
C PRO A 5 5.55 -36.98 3.66
N GLN A 6 5.98 -38.25 3.81
CA GLN A 6 7.34 -38.64 4.16
C GLN A 6 8.08 -39.10 2.89
N ALA A 7 9.26 -38.52 2.62
CA ALA A 7 10.52 -39.19 2.22
C ALA A 7 11.53 -38.13 1.69
N GLN A 8 12.68 -37.98 2.38
CA GLN A 8 13.87 -37.36 1.80
C GLN A 8 14.64 -38.46 1.06
N ASP A 9 14.55 -38.52 -0.26
CA ASP A 9 15.32 -39.50 -1.04
C ASP A 9 16.81 -39.09 -1.08
N SER A 10 17.64 -39.89 -0.41
CA SER A 10 19.10 -39.76 -0.48
C SER A 10 19.64 -40.53 -1.68
N THR A 11 20.49 -39.92 -2.49
CA THR A 11 21.05 -40.55 -3.70
C THR A 11 22.56 -40.32 -3.83
N SER A 12 23.25 -41.21 -4.56
CA SER A 12 24.68 -41.09 -4.81
C SER A 12 24.95 -40.00 -5.86
N ALA A 13 26.08 -39.31 -5.80
CA ALA A 13 26.47 -38.32 -6.79
C ALA A 13 26.53 -38.88 -8.23
N SER A 14 26.84 -40.17 -8.38
CA SER A 14 26.85 -40.84 -9.69
C SER A 14 25.45 -41.08 -10.24
N ASP A 15 24.51 -41.47 -9.36
CA ASP A 15 23.11 -41.69 -9.74
C ASP A 15 22.37 -40.38 -9.95
N ALA A 16 22.57 -39.39 -9.07
CA ALA A 16 22.04 -38.04 -9.23
C ALA A 16 22.55 -37.36 -10.51
N ARG A 17 23.79 -37.62 -10.93
CA ARG A 17 24.31 -37.14 -12.21
C ARG A 17 23.57 -37.78 -13.39
N ARG A 18 23.28 -39.08 -13.31
CA ARG A 18 22.57 -39.82 -14.37
C ARG A 18 21.10 -39.38 -14.48
N ASP A 19 20.47 -39.07 -13.35
CA ASP A 19 19.06 -38.66 -13.26
C ASP A 19 18.83 -37.17 -12.95
N LEU A 20 19.81 -36.31 -13.27
CA LEU A 20 19.76 -34.89 -12.90
C LEU A 20 18.49 -34.17 -13.41
N TYR A 21 18.02 -34.54 -14.60
CA TYR A 21 16.83 -33.95 -15.19
C TYR A 21 15.55 -34.38 -14.47
N GLY A 22 15.47 -35.63 -13.99
CA GLY A 22 14.35 -36.12 -13.18
C GLY A 22 14.31 -35.41 -11.83
N LEU A 23 15.44 -35.38 -11.12
CA LEU A 23 15.54 -34.75 -9.80
C LEU A 23 15.25 -33.24 -9.83
N VAL A 24 15.73 -32.54 -10.86
CA VAL A 24 15.42 -31.11 -11.03
C VAL A 24 13.94 -30.90 -11.36
N LYS A 25 13.32 -31.80 -12.13
CA LYS A 25 11.89 -31.73 -12.42
C LYS A 25 11.06 -31.95 -11.15
N SER A 26 11.40 -32.93 -10.31
CA SER A 26 10.72 -33.13 -9.03
C SER A 26 10.97 -32.00 -8.02
N ALA A 27 12.13 -31.35 -8.07
CA ALA A 27 12.36 -30.13 -7.30
C ALA A 27 11.49 -28.96 -7.82
N GLU A 28 11.34 -28.82 -9.13
CA GLU A 28 10.57 -27.73 -9.78
C GLU A 28 9.05 -27.91 -9.62
N ASP A 29 8.53 -29.09 -9.95
CA ASP A 29 7.09 -29.38 -10.03
C ASP A 29 6.52 -29.80 -8.67
N ASP A 30 7.25 -30.62 -7.91
CA ASP A 30 6.78 -31.26 -6.69
C ASP A 30 7.39 -30.66 -5.40
N GLY A 31 8.30 -29.67 -5.55
CA GLY A 31 8.99 -29.02 -4.44
C GLY A 31 9.93 -29.95 -3.64
N VAL A 32 10.28 -31.11 -4.21
CA VAL A 32 11.06 -32.15 -3.54
C VAL A 32 12.54 -31.75 -3.44
N THR A 33 13.08 -31.80 -2.22
CA THR A 33 14.52 -31.62 -1.99
C THR A 33 15.21 -32.97 -1.94
N THR A 34 16.23 -33.17 -2.76
CA THR A 34 16.99 -34.43 -2.81
C THR A 34 18.36 -34.25 -2.17
N LEU A 35 18.75 -35.16 -1.27
CA LEU A 35 20.07 -35.18 -0.66
C LEU A 35 21.05 -35.99 -1.52
N ILE A 36 22.18 -35.40 -1.89
CA ILE A 36 23.18 -36.02 -2.78
C ILE A 36 24.50 -36.22 -2.04
N HIS A 37 24.98 -37.47 -2.03
CA HIS A 37 26.23 -37.85 -1.37
C HIS A 37 27.34 -38.14 -2.38
N LYS A 38 28.50 -37.50 -2.21
CA LYS A 38 29.70 -37.78 -3.00
C LYS A 38 30.77 -38.44 -2.13
N SER A 39 30.94 -39.75 -2.32
CA SER A 39 31.97 -40.55 -1.63
C SER A 39 33.33 -40.41 -2.32
N VAL A 40 34.09 -39.38 -1.96
CA VAL A 40 35.50 -39.23 -2.37
C VAL A 40 36.31 -38.85 -1.12
N ASN A 41 36.85 -39.87 -0.43
CA ASN A 41 37.66 -39.81 0.80
C ASN A 41 36.90 -39.62 2.14
N LYS A 42 37.58 -39.92 3.26
CA LYS A 42 37.06 -40.18 4.64
C LYS A 42 36.17 -39.08 5.30
N ARG A 43 35.75 -38.05 4.57
CA ARG A 43 34.65 -37.13 4.89
C ARG A 43 33.82 -36.97 3.61
N GLY A 44 32.65 -37.61 3.54
CA GLY A 44 31.77 -37.52 2.36
C GLY A 44 31.21 -36.11 2.20
N GLU A 45 31.25 -35.58 0.98
CA GLU A 45 30.62 -34.29 0.64
C GLU A 45 29.12 -34.51 0.46
N ARG A 46 28.29 -33.68 1.10
CA ARG A 46 26.82 -33.75 1.06
C ARG A 46 26.26 -32.43 0.56
N VAL A 47 25.32 -32.49 -0.38
CA VAL A 47 24.62 -31.30 -0.90
C VAL A 47 23.15 -31.57 -1.11
N LEU A 48 22.33 -30.54 -0.97
CA LEU A 48 20.90 -30.57 -1.24
C LEU A 48 20.63 -30.00 -2.62
N LEU A 49 19.93 -30.75 -3.46
CA LEU A 49 19.29 -30.22 -4.65
C LEU A 49 17.87 -29.77 -4.26
N ALA A 50 17.61 -28.46 -4.32
CA ALA A 50 16.40 -27.85 -3.81
C ALA A 50 15.69 -26.95 -4.85
N PRO A 51 14.36 -26.74 -4.73
CA PRO A 51 13.63 -25.73 -5.49
C PRO A 51 14.17 -24.31 -5.22
N LEU A 52 14.05 -23.44 -6.22
CA LEU A 52 14.46 -22.03 -6.10
C LEU A 52 13.64 -21.21 -5.10
N ASP A 53 12.42 -21.62 -4.78
CA ASP A 53 11.62 -20.94 -3.74
C ASP A 53 12.27 -21.02 -2.36
N ARG A 54 13.10 -22.05 -2.12
CA ARG A 54 13.91 -22.15 -0.89
C ARG A 54 15.16 -21.30 -0.92
N PHE A 55 15.50 -20.71 -2.06
CA PHE A 55 16.62 -19.77 -2.18
C PHE A 55 16.29 -18.62 -3.15
N PRO A 56 15.39 -17.69 -2.77
CA PRO A 56 14.91 -16.62 -3.66
C PRO A 56 16.03 -15.70 -4.16
N ALA A 57 17.13 -15.61 -3.43
CA ALA A 57 18.35 -14.90 -3.84
C ALA A 57 18.93 -15.40 -5.17
N ALA A 58 18.72 -16.67 -5.52
CA ALA A 58 19.14 -17.23 -6.81
C ALA A 58 18.31 -16.74 -8.02
N ARG A 59 17.21 -16.01 -7.81
CA ARG A 59 16.43 -15.40 -8.90
C ARG A 59 17.06 -14.10 -9.42
N LYS A 60 18.04 -13.53 -8.70
CA LYS A 60 18.76 -12.31 -9.12
C LYS A 60 19.89 -12.68 -10.09
N ALA A 61 19.79 -12.21 -11.33
CA ALA A 61 20.79 -12.49 -12.37
C ALA A 61 22.17 -11.91 -11.98
N GLY A 62 23.22 -12.75 -12.05
CA GLY A 62 24.61 -12.34 -11.82
C GLY A 62 25.14 -12.46 -10.38
N VAL A 63 24.33 -12.92 -9.43
CA VAL A 63 24.74 -13.02 -8.00
C VAL A 63 25.47 -14.34 -7.68
N PHE A 64 25.09 -15.46 -8.31
CA PHE A 64 25.68 -16.78 -8.07
C PHE A 64 26.09 -17.47 -9.38
N PRO A 65 27.03 -18.43 -9.34
CA PRO A 65 27.39 -19.24 -10.51
C PRO A 65 26.19 -20.00 -11.07
N THR A 66 25.95 -19.86 -12.38
CA THR A 66 24.80 -20.46 -13.07
C THR A 66 25.24 -21.46 -14.15
N TRP A 67 24.58 -22.61 -14.19
CA TRP A 67 24.94 -23.72 -15.07
C TRP A 67 23.73 -24.25 -15.81
N THR A 68 23.82 -24.37 -17.14
CA THR A 68 22.77 -25.09 -17.88
C THR A 68 22.74 -26.54 -17.42
N LEU A 69 21.56 -27.19 -17.39
CA LEU A 69 21.46 -28.59 -16.98
C LEU A 69 22.46 -29.52 -17.71
N SER A 70 22.68 -29.29 -19.00
CA SER A 70 23.63 -30.05 -19.80
C SER A 70 25.10 -29.83 -19.41
N ALA A 71 25.47 -28.62 -18.97
CA ALA A 71 26.80 -28.31 -18.45
C ALA A 71 26.97 -28.83 -17.02
N ALA A 72 25.94 -28.64 -16.19
CA ALA A 72 25.90 -29.14 -14.83
C ALA A 72 26.04 -30.67 -14.77
N GLN A 73 25.40 -31.41 -15.69
CA GLN A 73 25.53 -32.86 -15.76
C GLN A 73 26.95 -33.32 -16.13
N LYS A 74 27.72 -32.53 -16.89
CA LYS A 74 29.11 -32.87 -17.27
C LYS A 74 30.09 -32.62 -16.11
N GLU A 75 29.89 -31.54 -15.36
CA GLU A 75 30.77 -31.11 -14.27
C GLU A 75 30.18 -31.36 -12.86
N PHE A 76 29.17 -32.22 -12.76
CA PHE A 76 28.33 -32.36 -11.56
C PHE A 76 29.13 -32.62 -10.28
N GLY A 77 30.17 -33.46 -10.37
CA GLY A 77 31.03 -33.75 -9.23
C GLY A 77 31.78 -32.53 -8.68
N THR A 78 32.17 -31.58 -9.54
CA THR A 78 32.82 -30.33 -9.13
C THR A 78 31.82 -29.35 -8.53
N LEU A 79 30.60 -29.32 -9.08
CA LEU A 79 29.52 -28.47 -8.56
C LEU A 79 29.08 -28.88 -7.16
N ILE A 80 29.01 -30.20 -6.90
CA ILE A 80 28.75 -30.73 -5.56
C ILE A 80 29.83 -30.27 -4.57
N THR A 81 31.11 -30.32 -4.93
CA THR A 81 32.19 -29.87 -4.03
C THR A 81 32.09 -28.37 -3.71
N ARG A 82 31.77 -27.53 -4.69
CA ARG A 82 31.61 -26.08 -4.47
C ARG A 82 30.37 -25.77 -3.63
N ALA A 83 29.25 -26.42 -3.91
CA ALA A 83 28.04 -26.29 -3.09
C ALA A 83 28.26 -26.75 -1.65
N ALA A 84 28.96 -27.87 -1.43
CA ALA A 84 29.32 -28.35 -0.09
C ALA A 84 30.27 -27.39 0.64
N ALA A 85 31.11 -26.65 -0.08
CA ALA A 85 31.99 -25.62 0.48
C ALA A 85 31.27 -24.29 0.80
N GLY A 86 29.95 -24.23 0.62
CA GLY A 86 29.15 -23.04 0.92
C GLY A 86 28.95 -22.09 -0.26
N GLU A 87 29.24 -22.52 -1.50
CA GLU A 87 28.97 -21.74 -2.71
C GLU A 87 27.74 -22.31 -3.46
N PRO A 88 26.54 -21.73 -3.32
CA PRO A 88 25.35 -22.20 -4.02
C PRO A 88 25.55 -22.26 -5.55
N GLN A 89 25.18 -23.39 -6.17
CA GLN A 89 25.28 -23.55 -7.63
C GLN A 89 23.88 -23.58 -8.23
N ILE A 90 23.56 -22.59 -9.07
CA ILE A 90 22.24 -22.49 -9.70
C ILE A 90 22.20 -23.34 -10.96
N LEU A 91 21.17 -24.17 -11.08
CA LEU A 91 20.84 -24.93 -12.28
C LEU A 91 19.78 -24.19 -13.09
N ARG A 92 20.03 -23.99 -14.38
CA ARG A 92 19.11 -23.32 -15.31
C ARG A 92 18.70 -24.21 -16.47
N ARG A 93 17.46 -24.03 -16.92
CA ARG A 93 16.96 -24.49 -18.22
C ARG A 93 16.93 -23.28 -19.15
N ASN A 94 17.77 -23.32 -20.18
CA ASN A 94 18.07 -22.17 -21.04
C ASN A 94 18.54 -20.96 -20.22
N SER A 95 17.76 -19.89 -20.16
CA SER A 95 18.08 -18.65 -19.43
C SER A 95 17.41 -18.58 -18.05
N THR A 96 16.60 -19.57 -17.69
CA THR A 96 15.76 -19.52 -16.48
C THR A 96 16.37 -20.40 -15.38
N PRO A 97 16.76 -19.82 -14.23
CA PRO A 97 17.06 -20.59 -13.03
C PRO A 97 15.85 -21.48 -12.67
N ILE A 98 16.08 -22.75 -12.34
CA ILE A 98 15.02 -23.69 -11.96
C ILE A 98 15.28 -24.46 -10.65
N ALA A 99 16.54 -24.76 -10.33
CA ALA A 99 16.90 -25.45 -9.09
C ALA A 99 18.26 -24.95 -8.59
N VAL A 100 18.60 -25.28 -7.34
CA VAL A 100 19.86 -24.87 -6.71
C VAL A 100 20.49 -26.04 -5.96
N LEU A 101 21.82 -26.17 -6.04
CA LEU A 101 22.61 -27.01 -5.16
C LEU A 101 23.07 -26.18 -3.96
N LEU A 102 22.72 -26.62 -2.76
CA LEU A 102 23.02 -25.97 -1.48
C LEU A 102 23.90 -26.89 -0.61
N PRO A 103 24.71 -26.33 0.31
CA PRO A 103 25.40 -27.13 1.31
C PRO A 103 24.36 -27.89 2.17
N ALA A 104 24.63 -29.16 2.44
CA ALA A 104 23.86 -29.93 3.41
C ALA A 104 24.57 -29.87 4.77
N ASP A 105 23.84 -29.60 5.85
CA ASP A 105 24.42 -29.56 7.19
C ASP A 105 24.97 -30.94 7.60
N PRO A 106 26.11 -31.01 8.30
CA PRO A 106 26.77 -32.26 8.64
C PRO A 106 26.02 -33.13 9.69
N ASN A 107 24.86 -32.71 10.20
CA ASN A 107 24.19 -33.34 11.35
C ASN A 107 22.81 -33.97 11.06
N GLU A 108 22.45 -34.25 9.81
CA GLU A 108 21.11 -34.83 9.49
C GLU A 108 21.07 -36.35 9.22
N ASP A 109 22.16 -37.12 9.39
CA ASP A 109 22.11 -38.59 9.18
C ASP A 109 22.37 -39.38 10.47
N ALA A 110 21.33 -39.59 11.28
CA ALA A 110 21.36 -40.63 12.32
C ALA A 110 19.96 -41.18 12.65
N PHE A 111 19.20 -41.60 11.66
CA PHE A 111 18.09 -42.53 11.86
C PHE A 111 17.99 -43.51 10.67
N SER A 112 18.67 -44.65 10.78
CA SER A 112 18.21 -45.88 10.11
C SER A 112 17.28 -46.62 11.07
N PRO A 113 16.19 -47.23 10.58
CA PRO A 113 15.25 -47.93 11.42
C PRO A 113 15.76 -49.34 11.74
N ASP A 114 15.31 -49.83 12.89
CA ASP A 114 15.31 -51.21 13.35
C ASP A 114 16.60 -51.72 14.03
N THR A 115 16.53 -51.92 15.36
CA THR A 115 16.53 -53.25 16.00
C THR A 115 16.42 -53.09 17.53
N ALA A 116 15.46 -53.81 18.12
CA ALA A 116 15.28 -54.29 19.49
C ALA A 116 16.12 -53.75 20.68
N ALA A 117 15.40 -53.52 21.79
CA ALA A 117 15.91 -53.35 23.17
C ALA A 117 16.95 -54.43 23.58
N PRO A 118 17.83 -54.18 24.58
CA PRO A 118 17.40 -54.30 25.99
C PRO A 118 18.06 -53.32 26.99
N GLU A 119 17.58 -53.47 28.24
CA GLU A 119 17.87 -52.78 29.50
C GLU A 119 19.34 -52.73 29.96
N GLY A 120 19.67 -51.76 30.83
CA GLY A 120 20.66 -51.97 31.92
C GLY A 120 21.71 -50.87 32.20
N ALA A 121 21.61 -50.29 33.41
CA ALA A 121 22.70 -49.84 34.31
C ALA A 121 23.57 -48.58 34.01
N ALA A 122 23.24 -47.51 34.75
CA ALA A 122 24.06 -46.80 35.75
C ALA A 122 25.44 -46.13 35.44
N THR A 123 25.58 -44.95 36.07
CA THR A 123 26.77 -44.23 36.60
C THR A 123 27.47 -43.11 35.80
N ALA A 124 27.23 -41.88 36.31
CA ALA A 124 28.18 -40.83 36.71
C ALA A 124 29.19 -40.22 35.72
N GLY A 125 29.11 -38.88 35.56
CA GLY A 125 30.29 -38.03 35.34
C GLY A 125 30.11 -36.77 34.49
N GLY A 126 29.90 -35.61 35.13
CA GLY A 126 30.66 -34.38 34.86
C GLY A 126 30.46 -33.57 33.56
N ALA A 127 29.71 -32.48 33.72
CA ALA A 127 29.98 -31.12 33.21
C ALA A 127 29.63 -30.69 31.77
N VAL A 128 29.13 -29.44 31.74
CA VAL A 128 28.82 -28.53 30.62
C VAL A 128 27.43 -28.70 30.00
N THR A 129 26.44 -28.16 30.71
CA THR A 129 25.15 -27.75 30.15
C THR A 129 25.35 -26.66 29.10
N ARG A 130 25.24 -27.02 27.81
CA ARG A 130 24.87 -26.06 26.76
C ARG A 130 23.37 -25.81 26.87
N PRO A 131 22.88 -24.56 26.81
CA PRO A 131 21.44 -24.31 26.76
C PRO A 131 20.89 -24.89 25.46
N SER A 132 19.98 -25.83 25.61
CA SER A 132 19.16 -26.39 24.53
C SER A 132 18.34 -25.27 23.88
N THR A 133 18.51 -25.08 22.57
CA THR A 133 17.66 -24.23 21.74
C THR A 133 16.20 -24.68 21.90
N PRO A 134 15.25 -23.82 22.29
CA PRO A 134 13.86 -24.24 22.42
C PRO A 134 13.28 -24.45 21.03
N THR A 135 12.98 -25.70 20.71
CA THR A 135 12.12 -26.13 19.60
C THR A 135 10.81 -25.35 19.67
N ARG A 136 10.49 -24.54 18.65
CA ARG A 136 9.22 -23.81 18.57
C ARG A 136 8.11 -24.72 18.05
N GLU A 137 7.70 -25.67 18.87
CA GLU A 137 6.32 -26.14 18.90
C GLU A 137 5.59 -25.34 19.99
N ARG A 138 4.81 -24.32 19.62
CA ARG A 138 4.01 -23.57 20.61
C ARG A 138 2.64 -24.22 20.79
N GLY A 139 2.61 -25.26 21.61
CA GLY A 139 1.43 -25.59 22.41
C GLY A 139 1.23 -24.57 23.53
N ARG A 140 0.02 -24.47 24.10
CA ARG A 140 -0.27 -23.61 25.26
C ARG A 140 0.60 -24.08 26.45
N ARG A 141 1.49 -23.21 26.96
CA ARG A 141 2.36 -23.51 28.11
C ARG A 141 1.88 -22.76 29.34
N LEU A 142 1.50 -23.50 30.38
CA LEU A 142 1.25 -22.94 31.71
C LEU A 142 2.57 -22.99 32.49
N ALA A 143 3.01 -21.84 33.01
CA ALA A 143 4.16 -21.76 33.92
C ALA A 143 3.66 -21.74 35.36
N THR A 144 4.32 -22.46 36.27
CA THR A 144 4.04 -22.30 37.69
C THR A 144 4.61 -20.97 38.19
N PHE A 145 4.09 -20.45 39.30
CA PHE A 145 4.66 -19.24 39.93
C PHE A 145 6.13 -19.44 40.31
N GLY A 146 6.52 -20.67 40.68
CA GLY A 146 7.92 -21.04 40.93
C GLY A 146 8.79 -20.97 39.68
N ASP A 147 8.30 -21.42 38.52
CA ASP A 147 9.00 -21.29 37.23
C ASP A 147 9.14 -19.82 36.81
N ALA A 148 8.10 -19.01 37.06
CA ALA A 148 8.12 -17.57 36.77
C ALA A 148 9.11 -16.82 37.68
N ILE A 149 9.12 -17.10 38.98
CA ILE A 149 10.12 -16.56 39.91
C ILE A 149 11.52 -17.05 39.52
N GLY A 150 11.65 -18.34 39.21
CA GLY A 150 12.91 -18.92 38.75
C GLY A 150 13.43 -18.23 37.50
N ALA A 151 12.56 -17.90 36.54
CA ALA A 151 12.93 -17.14 35.35
C ALA A 151 13.39 -15.71 35.70
N VAL A 152 12.67 -15.00 36.57
CA VAL A 152 13.02 -13.64 37.03
C VAL A 152 14.34 -13.61 37.82
N LEU A 153 14.63 -14.65 38.60
CA LEU A 153 15.85 -14.76 39.41
C LEU A 153 17.05 -15.35 38.63
N ALA A 154 16.79 -16.21 37.63
CA ALA A 154 17.82 -16.80 36.76
C ALA A 154 18.31 -15.80 35.70
N THR A 155 17.46 -14.87 35.27
CA THR A 155 17.94 -13.58 34.79
C THR A 155 18.46 -12.80 35.99
N GLY A 156 19.76 -12.91 36.29
CA GLY A 156 20.45 -11.83 37.02
C GLY A 156 20.32 -10.51 36.23
N PRO A 157 21.01 -9.42 36.60
CA PRO A 157 21.13 -8.23 35.76
C PRO A 157 21.96 -8.54 34.50
N ALA A 158 21.52 -9.50 33.70
CA ALA A 158 21.93 -9.71 32.33
C ALA A 158 21.29 -8.56 31.56
N PRO A 159 22.07 -7.57 31.08
CA PRO A 159 21.51 -6.44 30.40
C PRO A 159 20.79 -6.97 29.16
N GLY A 160 19.51 -6.61 29.01
CA GLY A 160 18.83 -6.69 27.73
C GLY A 160 19.64 -5.97 26.65
N LEU A 161 19.18 -6.01 25.40
CA LEU A 161 19.81 -5.12 24.42
C LEU A 161 19.67 -3.67 24.91
N SER A 162 20.66 -2.84 24.63
CA SER A 162 20.71 -1.46 25.13
C SER A 162 20.61 -0.49 23.96
N PHE A 163 20.08 0.69 24.22
CA PHE A 163 20.07 1.79 23.26
C PHE A 163 21.47 2.39 23.03
N GLY A 164 22.43 2.11 23.93
CA GLY A 164 23.77 2.68 23.92
C GLY A 164 23.83 4.09 24.52
N LEU A 165 22.79 4.48 25.25
CA LEU A 165 22.61 5.80 25.85
C LEU A 165 22.29 5.55 27.32
N ALA A 166 23.24 5.81 28.21
CA ALA A 166 23.17 5.36 29.60
C ALA A 166 21.91 5.88 30.31
N ARG A 167 21.53 7.13 30.04
CA ARG A 167 20.32 7.74 30.62
C ARG A 167 19.04 7.11 30.10
N LEU A 168 19.01 6.72 28.83
CA LEU A 168 17.85 6.07 28.22
C LEU A 168 17.73 4.62 28.69
N ASP A 169 18.84 3.90 28.78
CA ASP A 169 18.88 2.54 29.32
C ASP A 169 18.47 2.50 30.80
N GLU A 170 18.91 3.48 31.60
CA GLU A 170 18.47 3.63 33.00
C GLU A 170 16.97 3.92 33.10
N ALA A 171 16.43 4.78 32.21
CA ALA A 171 15.02 5.15 32.20
C ALA A 171 14.09 4.03 31.68
N THR A 172 14.58 3.12 30.83
CA THR A 172 13.78 2.06 30.18
C THR A 172 14.02 0.67 30.74
N GLY A 173 15.14 0.46 31.46
CA GLY A 173 15.65 -0.88 31.75
C GLY A 173 16.30 -1.58 30.54
N GLY A 174 16.45 -0.86 29.42
CA GLY A 174 16.91 -1.39 28.14
C GLY A 174 15.78 -1.95 27.27
N LEU A 175 16.16 -2.74 26.28
CA LEU A 175 15.28 -3.39 25.30
C LEU A 175 15.00 -4.83 25.71
N HIS A 176 13.74 -5.09 26.03
CA HIS A 176 13.28 -6.41 26.47
C HIS A 176 12.64 -7.20 25.33
N PRO A 177 12.99 -8.49 25.17
CA PRO A 177 12.32 -9.42 24.25
C PRO A 177 10.79 -9.44 24.42
N GLY A 178 10.06 -9.55 23.32
CA GLY A 178 8.59 -9.68 23.38
C GLY A 178 7.82 -8.37 23.52
N ARG A 179 8.52 -7.23 23.59
CA ARG A 179 7.92 -5.90 23.71
C ARG A 179 8.10 -5.07 22.43
N LEU A 180 7.05 -4.31 22.09
CA LEU A 180 7.08 -3.23 21.11
C LEU A 180 7.43 -1.92 21.82
N VAL A 181 8.55 -1.33 21.45
CA VAL A 181 9.00 -0.01 21.90
C VAL A 181 8.74 1.00 20.80
N LEU A 182 8.00 2.06 21.10
CA LEU A 182 7.69 3.13 20.16
C LEU A 182 8.49 4.40 20.51
N VAL A 183 9.27 4.92 19.58
CA VAL A 183 9.96 6.20 19.70
C VAL A 183 9.16 7.25 18.92
N ALA A 184 8.43 8.09 19.62
CA ALA A 184 7.62 9.17 19.08
C ALA A 184 8.41 10.49 19.11
N ALA A 185 8.60 11.13 17.96
CA ALA A 185 9.33 12.38 17.85
C ALA A 185 8.75 13.27 16.76
N GLN A 186 8.75 14.58 16.97
CA GLN A 186 8.49 15.50 15.85
C GLN A 186 9.53 15.30 14.73
N PRO A 187 9.14 15.53 13.46
CA PRO A 187 10.11 15.57 12.37
C PRO A 187 11.30 16.46 12.73
N GLN A 188 12.50 16.03 12.31
CA GLN A 188 13.78 16.73 12.54
C GLN A 188 14.33 16.72 13.97
N VAL A 189 13.62 16.19 14.97
CA VAL A 189 14.16 16.03 16.34
C VAL A 189 15.18 14.88 16.41
N GLY A 190 15.09 13.91 15.50
CA GLY A 190 16.06 12.83 15.38
C GLY A 190 15.61 11.48 15.95
N GLY A 191 14.31 11.19 16.00
CA GLY A 191 13.79 9.89 16.47
C GLY A 191 14.48 8.67 15.84
N SER A 192 14.75 8.71 14.53
CA SER A 192 15.50 7.67 13.81
C SER A 192 16.90 7.41 14.39
N LEU A 193 17.55 8.42 14.99
CA LEU A 193 18.88 8.28 15.60
C LEU A 193 18.84 7.45 16.88
N ILE A 194 17.71 7.39 17.60
CA ILE A 194 17.53 6.49 18.74
C ILE A 194 17.50 5.03 18.26
N GLY A 195 16.72 4.73 17.22
CA GLY A 195 16.70 3.40 16.60
C GLY A 195 18.06 3.01 16.03
N LEU A 196 18.78 3.97 15.44
CA LEU A 196 20.14 3.78 14.96
C LEU A 196 21.14 3.49 16.11
N ALA A 197 21.01 4.18 17.24
CA ALA A 197 21.86 3.95 18.41
C ALA A 197 21.66 2.55 19.00
N ALA A 198 20.40 2.10 19.10
CA ALA A 198 20.07 0.73 19.50
C ALA A 198 20.65 -0.31 18.54
N ALA A 199 20.48 -0.11 17.23
CA ALA A 199 21.06 -1.00 16.22
C ALA A 199 22.58 -1.08 16.33
N ARG A 200 23.28 0.07 16.42
CA ARG A 200 24.74 0.13 16.58
C ARG A 200 25.23 -0.61 17.82
N THR A 201 24.54 -0.41 18.94
CA THR A 201 24.89 -1.06 20.21
C THR A 201 24.70 -2.57 20.15
N ALA A 202 23.63 -3.05 19.50
CA ALA A 202 23.43 -4.47 19.25
C ALA A 202 24.52 -5.05 18.33
N LEU A 203 24.88 -4.36 17.25
CA LEU A 203 25.94 -4.78 16.32
C LEU A 203 27.31 -4.85 17.00
N ALA A 204 27.63 -3.91 17.90
CA ALA A 204 28.86 -3.94 18.70
C ALA A 204 28.97 -5.19 19.59
N ARG A 205 27.83 -5.79 19.95
CA ARG A 205 27.73 -7.05 20.70
C ARG A 205 27.63 -8.28 19.78
N SER A 206 27.84 -8.12 18.47
CA SER A 206 27.64 -9.14 17.44
C SER A 206 26.22 -9.73 17.42
N ALA A 207 25.22 -8.97 17.88
CA ALA A 207 23.82 -9.38 17.87
C ALA A 207 23.18 -9.00 16.53
N ARG A 208 22.42 -9.92 15.93
CA ARG A 208 21.82 -9.71 14.60
C ARG A 208 20.66 -8.74 14.67
N VAL A 209 20.66 -7.75 13.77
CA VAL A 209 19.64 -6.70 13.69
C VAL A 209 18.97 -6.75 12.32
N LEU A 210 17.64 -6.73 12.30
CA LEU A 210 16.85 -6.42 11.11
C LEU A 210 16.43 -4.95 11.16
N TYR A 211 16.87 -4.16 10.20
CA TYR A 211 16.55 -2.75 10.07
C TYR A 211 15.62 -2.53 8.88
N ALA A 212 14.32 -2.46 9.17
CA ALA A 212 13.25 -2.19 8.22
C ALA A 212 13.13 -0.69 7.98
N ALA A 213 13.70 -0.21 6.87
CA ALA A 213 13.88 1.18 6.51
C ALA A 213 12.73 1.69 5.61
N SER A 214 11.59 2.03 6.22
CA SER A 214 10.46 2.68 5.55
C SER A 214 10.74 4.18 5.33
N GLY A 215 11.34 4.50 4.17
CA GLY A 215 11.63 5.88 3.75
C GLY A 215 13.12 6.16 3.51
N PRO A 216 14.03 5.96 4.49
CA PRO A 216 15.46 6.14 4.27
C PRO A 216 16.03 4.98 3.45
N SER A 217 16.97 5.28 2.55
CA SER A 217 17.66 4.23 1.79
C SER A 217 18.68 3.48 2.65
N SER A 218 19.01 2.24 2.29
CA SER A 218 20.09 1.46 2.90
C SER A 218 21.44 2.19 2.87
N ALA A 219 21.71 2.96 1.81
CA ALA A 219 22.89 3.81 1.70
C ALA A 219 22.86 4.98 2.72
N ASP A 220 21.69 5.57 2.98
CA ASP A 220 21.56 6.63 3.98
C ASP A 220 21.72 6.09 5.41
N ILE A 221 21.09 4.95 5.73
CA ILE A 221 21.26 4.28 7.02
C ILE A 221 22.72 3.93 7.26
N THR A 222 23.38 3.31 6.28
CA THR A 222 24.80 2.94 6.37
C THR A 222 25.68 4.18 6.60
N ARG A 223 25.45 5.28 5.87
CA ARG A 223 26.19 6.54 6.07
C ARG A 223 26.00 7.12 7.46
N ARG A 224 24.78 7.06 8.02
CA ARG A 224 24.53 7.52 9.40
C ARG A 224 25.24 6.63 10.42
N ILE A 225 25.27 5.31 10.23
CA ILE A 225 26.01 4.39 11.10
C ILE A 225 27.50 4.73 11.10
N ILE A 226 28.10 4.92 9.91
CA ILE A 226 29.51 5.29 9.77
C ILE A 226 29.78 6.64 10.44
N ALA A 227 28.95 7.65 10.18
CA ALA A 227 29.08 8.98 10.80
C ALA A 227 29.09 8.89 12.33
N ALA A 228 28.14 8.15 12.90
CA ALA A 228 27.98 8.01 14.34
C ALA A 228 29.11 7.20 15.00
N GLU A 229 29.67 6.23 14.28
CA GLU A 229 30.74 5.34 14.74
C GLU A 229 32.13 5.98 14.64
N ALA A 230 32.44 6.68 13.55
CA ALA A 230 33.70 7.40 13.37
C ALA A 230 33.70 8.79 14.04
N GLY A 231 32.53 9.31 14.43
CA GLY A 231 32.38 10.73 14.77
C GLY A 231 32.66 11.63 13.56
N GLY A 232 32.33 11.16 12.36
CA GLY A 232 32.55 11.85 11.10
C GLY A 232 31.36 12.74 10.70
N ASP A 233 31.65 13.81 9.95
CA ASP A 233 30.62 14.72 9.44
C ASP A 233 29.70 14.01 8.42
N TYR A 234 28.43 13.87 8.78
CA TYR A 234 27.42 13.24 7.94
C TYR A 234 27.19 13.99 6.61
N ALA A 235 27.27 15.32 6.60
CA ALA A 235 27.10 16.11 5.39
C ALA A 235 28.23 15.82 4.39
N ARG A 236 29.47 15.68 4.87
CA ARG A 236 30.60 15.24 4.04
C ARG A 236 30.40 13.81 3.55
N LEU A 237 29.99 12.88 4.42
CA LEU A 237 29.76 11.48 4.04
C LEU A 237 28.71 11.31 2.92
N LYS A 238 27.75 12.24 2.80
CA LYS A 238 26.81 12.25 1.67
C LYS A 238 27.47 12.44 0.31
N THR A 239 28.65 13.06 0.24
CA THR A 239 29.42 13.26 -0.99
C THR A 239 30.14 12.00 -1.48
N GLY A 240 30.16 10.92 -0.67
CA GLY A 240 30.80 9.65 -1.00
C GLY A 240 32.31 9.61 -0.71
N ILE A 241 32.87 10.66 -0.11
CA ILE A 241 34.31 10.74 0.22
C ILE A 241 34.53 10.31 1.68
N LEU A 242 35.24 9.20 1.87
CA LEU A 242 35.62 8.68 3.19
C LEU A 242 37.03 9.13 3.58
N THR A 243 37.20 9.53 4.83
CA THR A 243 38.50 9.70 5.49
C THR A 243 39.13 8.34 5.80
N PRO A 244 40.46 8.29 6.06
CA PRO A 244 41.12 7.05 6.47
C PRO A 244 40.51 6.40 7.71
N ASP A 245 40.04 7.19 8.68
CA ASP A 245 39.38 6.68 9.89
C ASP A 245 38.01 6.04 9.56
N GLU A 246 37.19 6.72 8.76
CA GLU A 246 35.91 6.18 8.28
C GLU A 246 36.09 4.90 7.45
N GLN A 247 37.16 4.79 6.66
CA GLN A 247 37.49 3.56 5.93
C GLN A 247 37.78 2.40 6.88
N GLN A 248 38.49 2.63 7.98
CA GLN A 248 38.71 1.59 9.00
C GLN A 248 37.40 1.16 9.67
N VAL A 249 36.50 2.12 9.96
CA VAL A 249 35.16 1.83 10.46
C VAL A 249 34.37 0.95 9.48
N VAL A 250 34.39 1.28 8.20
CA VAL A 250 33.72 0.48 7.14
C VAL A 250 34.27 -0.95 7.11
N GLU A 251 35.57 -1.14 7.20
CA GLU A 251 36.16 -2.49 7.24
C GLU A 251 35.71 -3.30 8.47
N ARG A 252 35.59 -2.66 9.65
CA ARG A 252 35.05 -3.32 10.85
C ARG A 252 33.57 -3.70 10.68
N LEU A 253 32.78 -2.83 10.05
CA LEU A 253 31.35 -3.02 9.87
C LEU A 253 31.00 -3.97 8.71
N ARG A 254 31.95 -4.28 7.81
CA ARG A 254 31.76 -5.17 6.65
C ARG A 254 31.16 -6.53 7.00
N HIS A 255 31.45 -7.03 8.19
CA HIS A 255 30.97 -8.33 8.70
C HIS A 255 29.96 -8.20 9.85
N ALA A 256 29.45 -6.99 10.12
CA ALA A 256 28.45 -6.78 11.15
C ALA A 256 27.14 -7.51 10.77
N PRO A 257 26.45 -8.16 11.73
CA PRO A 257 25.22 -8.91 11.46
C PRO A 257 24.00 -7.97 11.31
N LEU A 258 24.08 -7.03 10.38
CA LEU A 258 23.01 -6.07 10.06
C LEU A 258 22.33 -6.49 8.75
N LEU A 259 21.02 -6.70 8.80
CA LEU A 259 20.15 -6.84 7.64
C LEU A 259 19.38 -5.54 7.46
N ILE A 260 19.44 -4.92 6.28
CA ILE A 260 18.66 -3.72 5.96
C ILE A 260 17.65 -4.07 4.88
N ASP A 261 16.39 -3.75 5.13
CA ASP A 261 15.31 -3.86 4.16
C ASP A 261 14.76 -2.45 3.87
N ASP A 262 15.11 -1.89 2.71
CA ASP A 262 14.64 -0.59 2.22
C ASP A 262 13.64 -0.74 1.05
N GLY A 263 12.92 -1.88 1.00
CA GLY A 263 11.90 -2.17 0.01
C GLY A 263 10.78 -1.11 -0.06
N SER A 264 10.30 -0.83 -1.28
CA SER A 264 9.21 0.15 -1.50
C SER A 264 7.82 -0.34 -1.04
N ASP A 265 7.68 -1.64 -0.81
CA ASP A 265 6.47 -2.35 -0.39
C ASP A 265 6.57 -2.87 1.06
N LEU A 266 7.39 -2.21 1.90
CA LEU A 266 7.63 -2.58 3.28
C LEU A 266 6.41 -2.33 4.18
N THR A 267 5.49 -3.29 4.25
CA THR A 267 4.37 -3.31 5.21
C THR A 267 4.78 -3.97 6.54
N ALA A 268 3.95 -3.86 7.57
CA ALA A 268 4.21 -4.55 8.84
C ALA A 268 4.19 -6.08 8.68
N GLU A 269 3.33 -6.59 7.80
CA GLU A 269 3.25 -8.00 7.45
C GLU A 269 4.52 -8.47 6.72
N ALA A 270 5.02 -7.68 5.77
CA ALA A 270 6.28 -7.99 5.08
C ALA A 270 7.46 -8.08 6.06
N ILE A 271 7.52 -7.18 7.05
CA ILE A 271 8.53 -7.24 8.12
C ILE A 271 8.32 -8.49 8.98
N ALA A 272 7.07 -8.81 9.33
CA ALA A 272 6.73 -9.98 10.14
C ALA A 272 7.00 -11.31 9.44
N ASP A 273 6.93 -11.34 8.11
CA ASP A 273 7.28 -12.49 7.27
C ASP A 273 8.79 -12.62 7.07
N THR A 274 9.52 -11.50 7.06
CA THR A 274 10.98 -11.47 6.86
C THR A 274 11.77 -11.77 8.13
N ALA A 275 11.33 -11.24 9.28
CA ALA A 275 12.03 -11.42 10.56
C ALA A 275 12.27 -12.90 10.96
N PRO A 276 11.34 -13.86 10.77
CA PRO A 276 11.57 -15.27 11.05
C PRO A 276 12.63 -15.92 10.17
N LEU A 277 12.97 -15.33 9.02
CA LEU A 277 13.99 -15.85 8.10
C LEU A 277 15.42 -15.48 8.54
N ALA A 278 15.55 -14.54 9.48
CA ALA A 278 16.83 -14.17 10.06
C ALA A 278 17.12 -15.05 11.28
N ASP A 279 18.03 -16.01 11.13
CA ASP A 279 18.51 -16.83 12.26
C ASP A 279 19.05 -15.95 13.39
N ASP A 280 18.92 -16.37 14.65
CA ASP A 280 19.47 -15.64 15.82
C ASP A 280 19.15 -14.13 15.84
N LEU A 281 18.00 -13.72 15.28
CA LEU A 281 17.56 -12.33 15.29
C LEU A 281 17.44 -11.83 16.72
N ALA A 282 18.07 -10.69 17.01
CA ALA A 282 18.14 -10.14 18.35
C ALA A 282 17.36 -8.82 18.48
N LEU A 283 17.20 -8.05 17.41
CA LEU A 283 16.48 -6.77 17.39
C LEU A 283 15.85 -6.52 16.02
N VAL A 284 14.62 -6.02 16.02
CA VAL A 284 13.99 -5.41 14.84
C VAL A 284 13.87 -3.91 15.04
N VAL A 285 14.32 -3.12 14.08
CA VAL A 285 14.13 -1.66 14.04
C VAL A 285 13.27 -1.32 12.83
N VAL A 286 12.19 -0.57 13.02
CA VAL A 286 11.30 -0.07 11.98
C VAL A 286 11.42 1.46 11.92
N ASP A 287 12.06 1.97 10.87
CA ASP A 287 12.36 3.40 10.68
C ASP A 287 11.92 3.83 9.26
N ARG A 288 10.75 4.43 9.06
CA ARG A 288 9.84 5.04 10.06
C ARG A 288 8.37 4.81 9.73
N LEU A 289 7.55 4.88 10.78
CA LEU A 289 6.10 5.04 10.73
C LEU A 289 5.75 6.52 10.53
N GLN A 290 4.86 6.84 9.58
CA GLN A 290 4.52 8.24 9.27
C GLN A 290 3.06 8.54 9.53
N ARG A 291 2.78 9.53 10.39
CA ARG A 291 1.40 9.98 10.65
C ARG A 291 0.69 10.38 9.36
N ALA A 292 1.33 11.18 8.52
CA ALA A 292 0.73 11.61 7.25
C ALA A 292 0.72 10.46 6.26
N HIS A 293 -0.42 10.22 5.61
CA HIS A 293 -0.50 9.22 4.56
C HIS A 293 0.47 9.55 3.42
N ASN A 294 1.32 8.60 3.07
CA ASN A 294 2.29 8.69 2.00
C ASN A 294 2.08 7.49 1.06
N PRO A 295 1.56 7.70 -0.17
CA PRO A 295 1.28 6.61 -1.11
C PRO A 295 2.49 5.75 -1.50
N ARG A 296 3.71 6.25 -1.25
CA ARG A 296 4.96 5.53 -1.53
C ARG A 296 5.47 4.71 -0.33
N LEU A 297 4.87 4.86 0.84
CA LEU A 297 5.31 4.20 2.08
C LEU A 297 4.11 3.52 2.73
N PRO A 298 4.05 2.17 2.71
CA PRO A 298 2.90 1.45 3.26
C PRO A 298 2.69 1.68 4.76
N LEU A 299 3.76 1.90 5.52
CA LEU A 299 3.73 2.22 6.96
C LEU A 299 3.39 3.70 7.21
N SER A 300 2.25 4.17 6.70
CA SER A 300 1.82 5.56 6.84
C SER A 300 0.29 5.77 6.86
N GLY A 301 -0.13 6.86 7.51
CA GLY A 301 -1.53 7.29 7.53
C GLY A 301 -2.42 6.43 8.44
N GLU A 302 -3.65 6.19 7.98
CA GLU A 302 -4.70 5.51 8.77
C GLU A 302 -4.39 4.04 9.10
N HIS A 303 -3.42 3.40 8.44
CA HIS A 303 -3.08 1.99 8.60
C HIS A 303 -2.11 1.72 9.77
N LEU A 304 -1.67 2.78 10.45
CA LEU A 304 -0.68 2.66 11.53
C LEU A 304 -1.17 1.84 12.73
N PRO A 305 -2.44 1.94 13.19
CA PRO A 305 -2.93 1.09 14.28
C PRO A 305 -2.83 -0.40 13.96
N GLU A 306 -3.25 -0.82 12.76
CA GLU A 306 -3.15 -2.22 12.32
C GLU A 306 -1.68 -2.65 12.20
N ALA A 307 -0.84 -1.81 11.60
CA ALA A 307 0.60 -2.07 11.51
C ALA A 307 1.24 -2.26 12.90
N SER A 308 0.87 -1.44 13.89
CA SER A 308 1.37 -1.56 15.26
C SER A 308 0.97 -2.88 15.92
N GLN A 309 -0.25 -3.37 15.66
CA GLN A 309 -0.70 -4.68 16.15
C GLN A 309 0.15 -5.82 15.56
N VAL A 310 0.42 -5.79 14.26
CA VAL A 310 1.28 -6.78 13.60
C VAL A 310 2.70 -6.75 14.16
N LEU A 311 3.27 -5.56 14.37
CA LEU A 311 4.62 -5.40 14.95
C LEU A 311 4.70 -5.89 16.40
N ARG A 312 3.64 -5.68 17.19
CA ARG A 312 3.51 -6.25 18.54
C ARG A 312 3.46 -7.77 18.52
N GLU A 313 2.66 -8.34 17.63
CA GLU A 313 2.57 -9.79 17.46
C GLU A 313 3.89 -10.39 17.01
N LEU A 314 4.61 -9.68 16.12
CA LEU A 314 5.97 -10.02 15.73
C LEU A 314 6.90 -10.07 16.94
N ALA A 315 6.91 -9.02 17.79
CA ALA A 315 7.75 -8.99 18.99
C ALA A 315 7.52 -10.23 19.88
N ARG A 316 6.25 -10.58 20.12
CA ARG A 316 5.83 -11.71 20.97
C ARG A 316 6.06 -13.08 20.34
N SER A 317 5.83 -13.21 19.03
CA SER A 317 6.02 -14.48 18.30
C SER A 317 7.50 -14.81 18.18
N GLN A 318 8.33 -13.82 17.82
CA GLN A 318 9.77 -13.96 17.69
C GLN A 318 10.52 -13.83 19.01
N ASN A 319 9.87 -13.37 20.09
CA ASN A 319 10.50 -13.12 21.38
C ASN A 319 11.78 -12.28 21.21
N VAL A 320 11.66 -11.17 20.48
CA VAL A 320 12.70 -10.17 20.24
C VAL A 320 12.11 -8.78 20.51
N PRO A 321 12.90 -7.79 20.94
CA PRO A 321 12.45 -6.40 20.97
C PRO A 321 12.19 -5.90 19.54
N VAL A 322 11.05 -5.23 19.36
CA VAL A 322 10.74 -4.48 18.14
C VAL A 322 10.72 -3.00 18.50
N LEU A 323 11.57 -2.20 17.87
CA LEU A 323 11.64 -0.76 18.04
C LEU A 323 11.07 -0.07 16.80
N ALA A 324 10.00 0.69 16.94
CA ALA A 324 9.40 1.45 15.86
C ALA A 324 9.57 2.95 16.08
N VAL A 325 9.97 3.68 15.04
CA VAL A 325 10.12 5.15 15.07
C VAL A 325 8.89 5.78 14.42
N LEU A 326 8.27 6.75 15.09
CA LEU A 326 7.08 7.46 14.62
C LEU A 326 7.33 8.97 14.57
N ASP A 327 7.05 9.59 13.41
CA ASP A 327 7.25 11.02 13.21
C ASP A 327 6.06 11.88 13.66
N THR A 328 5.67 11.74 14.91
CA THR A 328 4.75 12.67 15.55
C THR A 328 4.97 12.67 17.06
N ASP A 329 4.66 13.78 17.70
CA ASP A 329 4.54 13.94 19.15
C ASP A 329 3.07 14.07 19.58
N ASP A 330 2.11 13.89 18.66
CA ASP A 330 0.68 13.98 18.95
C ASP A 330 0.27 12.82 19.87
N PRO A 331 -0.13 13.09 21.13
CA PRO A 331 -0.45 12.05 22.09
C PRO A 331 -1.64 11.19 21.64
N ALA A 332 -2.56 11.70 20.82
CA ALA A 332 -3.69 10.93 20.35
C ALA A 332 -3.24 9.79 19.42
N ILE A 333 -2.37 10.10 18.45
CA ILE A 333 -1.81 9.11 17.51
C ILE A 333 -0.90 8.13 18.25
N VAL A 334 -0.05 8.64 19.15
CA VAL A 334 0.89 7.80 19.92
C VAL A 334 0.14 6.77 20.77
N ASN A 335 -0.94 7.18 21.43
CA ASN A 335 -1.75 6.27 22.25
C ASN A 335 -2.55 5.26 21.40
N LEU A 336 -2.95 5.63 20.17
CA LEU A 336 -3.64 4.73 19.23
C LEU A 336 -2.80 3.51 18.83
N LEU A 337 -1.46 3.62 18.86
CA LEU A 337 -0.57 2.51 18.50
C LEU A 337 -0.39 1.49 19.65
N ASP A 338 -0.88 1.80 20.84
CA ASP A 338 -0.93 0.91 22.00
C ASP A 338 0.43 0.29 22.41
N ALA A 339 1.60 0.89 22.12
CA ALA A 339 2.93 0.27 22.37
C ALA A 339 3.16 -0.20 23.83
N ASP A 340 4.09 -1.15 24.08
CA ASP A 340 4.42 -1.58 25.46
C ASP A 340 5.20 -0.51 26.21
N VAL A 341 6.15 0.13 25.51
CA VAL A 341 6.94 1.25 26.00
C VAL A 341 6.88 2.37 24.96
N ILE A 342 6.62 3.59 25.40
CA ILE A 342 6.57 4.80 24.56
C ILE A 342 7.66 5.75 25.04
N ILE A 343 8.53 6.14 24.11
CA ILE A 343 9.60 7.12 24.32
C ILE A 343 9.24 8.35 23.49
N THR A 344 8.89 9.45 24.16
CA THR A 344 8.56 10.72 23.48
C THR A 344 9.74 11.68 23.55
N LEU A 345 10.21 12.15 22.40
CA LEU A 345 11.25 13.17 22.28
C LEU A 345 10.63 14.56 22.09
N THR A 346 10.99 15.50 22.96
CA THR A 346 10.55 16.89 22.86
C THR A 346 11.76 17.80 22.68
N ASN A 347 11.70 18.67 21.67
CA ASN A 347 12.71 19.69 21.47
C ASN A 347 12.20 21.01 22.04
N THR A 348 12.89 21.54 23.07
CA THR A 348 12.56 22.86 23.62
C THR A 348 13.43 23.91 22.91
N PRO A 349 12.83 24.86 22.17
CA PRO A 349 13.58 25.91 21.49
C PRO A 349 14.51 26.65 22.48
N GLY A 350 15.80 26.72 22.14
CA GLY A 350 16.82 27.40 22.96
C GLY A 350 17.59 26.50 23.93
N GLN A 351 17.22 25.23 24.11
CA GLN A 351 17.99 24.28 24.91
C GLN A 351 18.89 23.41 24.03
N GLN A 352 20.14 23.19 24.46
CA GLN A 352 21.07 22.26 23.80
C GLN A 352 20.74 20.79 24.06
N ALA A 353 19.68 20.49 24.81
CA ALA A 353 19.28 19.14 25.19
C ALA A 353 17.84 18.87 24.74
N THR A 354 17.60 17.66 24.24
CA THR A 354 16.29 17.14 23.87
C THR A 354 15.70 16.44 25.09
N GLY A 355 14.51 16.85 25.51
CA GLY A 355 13.75 16.20 26.57
C GLY A 355 13.26 14.83 26.12
N LEU A 356 13.28 13.87 27.04
CA LEU A 356 12.87 12.49 26.79
C LEU A 356 11.94 12.04 27.91
N THR A 357 10.76 11.57 27.55
CA THR A 357 9.79 10.99 28.48
C THR A 357 9.58 9.51 28.13
N VAL A 358 9.71 8.63 29.12
CA VAL A 358 9.44 7.19 28.99
C VAL A 358 8.14 6.86 29.71
N ALA A 359 7.20 6.26 28.99
CA ALA A 359 5.96 5.74 29.54
C ALA A 359 5.81 4.25 29.25
N GLU A 360 5.32 3.49 30.23
CA GLU A 360 4.85 2.11 30.03
C GLU A 360 3.33 2.09 30.01
N ARG A 361 2.73 1.23 29.18
CA ARG A 361 1.28 1.22 28.91
C ARG A 361 0.42 1.23 30.18
N ASP A 362 0.73 0.35 31.13
CA ASP A 362 -0.11 0.14 32.31
C ASP A 362 0.32 1.00 33.50
N LEU A 363 1.49 1.65 33.42
CA LEU A 363 2.10 2.41 34.51
C LEU A 363 2.18 3.92 34.24
N GLY A 364 1.88 4.37 33.01
CA GLY A 364 2.03 5.75 32.61
C GLY A 364 3.50 6.16 32.53
N VAL A 365 3.79 7.44 32.78
CA VAL A 365 5.16 7.98 32.74
C VAL A 365 5.97 7.40 33.90
N ILE A 366 7.04 6.67 33.57
CA ILE A 366 7.93 6.05 34.55
C ILE A 366 9.24 6.83 34.73
N ALA A 367 9.66 7.61 33.73
CA ALA A 367 10.89 8.41 33.80
C ALA A 367 10.86 9.61 32.84
N THR A 368 11.61 10.66 33.21
CA THR A 368 11.92 11.80 32.34
C THR A 368 13.40 12.11 32.46
N THR A 369 14.08 12.29 31.32
CA THR A 369 15.51 12.57 31.23
C THR A 369 15.80 13.47 30.02
N SER A 370 17.07 13.74 29.73
CA SER A 370 17.45 14.53 28.57
C SER A 370 18.74 14.03 27.92
N LEU A 371 18.78 14.15 26.60
CA LEU A 371 19.92 13.75 25.76
C LEU A 371 20.40 14.96 24.96
N ARG A 372 21.69 15.00 24.62
CA ARG A 372 22.23 16.05 23.76
C ARG A 372 22.24 15.58 22.30
N PRO A 373 21.50 16.23 21.38
CA PRO A 373 21.56 15.91 19.96
C PRO A 373 22.91 16.33 19.37
N ASP A 374 23.52 15.44 18.59
CA ASP A 374 24.74 15.69 17.81
C ASP A 374 24.44 15.32 16.34
N LEU A 375 23.56 16.11 15.72
CA LEU A 375 23.01 15.83 14.40
C LEU A 375 24.07 15.86 13.29
N ALA A 376 25.14 16.64 13.47
CA ALA A 376 26.27 16.70 12.54
C ALA A 376 26.97 15.33 12.37
N HIS A 377 26.96 14.53 13.44
CA HIS A 377 27.53 13.18 13.46
C HIS A 377 26.46 12.08 13.54
N ALA A 378 25.19 12.42 13.25
CA ALA A 378 24.04 11.52 13.26
C ALA A 378 23.90 10.67 14.55
N ARG A 379 24.04 11.30 15.73
CA ARG A 379 23.91 10.60 17.03
C ARG A 379 23.30 11.46 18.13
N PHE A 380 22.96 10.81 19.24
CA PHE A 380 22.72 11.44 20.54
C PHE A 380 23.88 11.14 21.50
N LEU A 381 24.07 12.01 22.49
CA LEU A 381 25.07 11.89 23.53
C LEU A 381 24.42 12.05 24.91
N ASP A 382 24.91 11.34 25.91
CA ASP A 382 24.46 11.51 27.29
C ASP A 382 24.81 12.91 27.81
N THR A 383 23.89 13.53 28.55
CA THR A 383 24.12 14.81 29.22
C THR A 383 24.94 14.58 30.50
N THR A 384 26.09 15.25 30.63
CA THR A 384 26.87 15.24 31.87
C THR A 384 26.05 15.88 32.98
N PRO A 385 25.95 15.31 34.19
CA PRO A 385 25.23 15.96 35.28
C PRO A 385 25.98 17.23 35.69
N THR A 386 25.43 18.39 35.36
CA THR A 386 25.80 19.65 36.00
C THR A 386 25.21 19.60 37.42
N PRO A 387 25.99 19.80 38.50
CA PRO A 387 25.42 19.84 39.84
C PRO A 387 24.49 21.06 39.94
N VAL A 388 23.20 20.81 40.14
CA VAL A 388 22.21 21.86 40.35
C VAL A 388 22.39 22.39 41.77
N ALA A 389 22.93 23.60 41.91
CA ALA A 389 22.80 24.40 43.12
C ALA A 389 21.39 25.02 43.16
N PRO A 390 20.77 25.17 44.33
CA PRO A 390 19.38 25.62 44.42
C PRO A 390 19.25 27.12 44.15
N ASP A 391 18.19 27.48 43.45
CA ASP A 391 17.75 28.85 43.13
C ASP A 391 17.82 29.81 44.32
N PRO A 392 18.10 31.09 44.03
CA PRO A 392 17.30 32.14 44.60
C PRO A 392 16.71 33.07 43.53
N ALA A 393 15.48 33.48 43.81
CA ALA A 393 14.67 34.37 43.02
C ALA A 393 15.28 35.77 42.77
N THR A 394 14.56 36.51 41.91
CA THR A 394 14.51 37.97 41.69
C THR A 394 15.60 38.66 40.84
N GLY A 395 15.14 39.31 39.76
CA GLY A 395 15.57 40.67 39.43
C GLY A 395 16.09 40.93 38.02
N ALA A 396 15.25 41.60 37.21
CA ALA A 396 15.56 42.70 36.28
C ALA A 396 16.59 42.53 35.13
N SER A 397 16.07 42.77 33.90
CA SER A 397 16.59 43.61 32.81
C SER A 397 18.09 43.56 32.44
N SER A 398 18.42 43.19 31.19
CA SER A 398 18.76 44.17 30.13
C SER A 398 19.36 43.54 28.87
N ALA A 399 19.02 44.17 27.74
CA ALA A 399 19.82 44.45 26.53
C ALA A 399 20.16 43.33 25.52
N ASP A 400 19.44 43.42 24.40
CA ASP A 400 19.88 43.31 23.00
C ASP A 400 21.30 42.79 22.70
N GLU A 401 21.35 41.67 21.95
CA GLU A 401 22.17 41.54 20.75
C GLU A 401 21.34 40.85 19.64
N PRO A 402 21.45 41.28 18.37
CA PRO A 402 20.50 40.91 17.32
C PRO A 402 20.79 39.52 16.71
N LEU A 403 19.75 38.68 16.61
CA LEU A 403 19.73 37.47 15.80
C LEU A 403 19.32 37.80 14.34
N PRO A 404 19.80 37.06 13.34
CA PRO A 404 19.57 37.38 11.94
C PRO A 404 18.14 37.02 11.49
N ASP A 405 17.48 38.01 10.87
CA ASP A 405 16.39 37.97 9.90
C ASP A 405 15.25 36.95 10.10
N THR A 406 14.36 37.22 11.06
CA THR A 406 12.99 36.70 11.04
C THR A 406 12.12 37.55 10.11
N VAL A 407 11.58 36.97 9.05
CA VAL A 407 10.65 37.66 8.13
C VAL A 407 9.30 37.92 8.81
N GLY A 408 8.86 39.18 8.82
CA GLY A 408 7.57 39.63 9.35
C GLY A 408 7.57 40.13 10.78
N THR A 409 6.64 41.05 11.06
CA THR A 409 6.48 41.69 12.38
C THR A 409 5.99 40.69 13.43
N THR A 410 6.12 41.04 14.72
CA THR A 410 5.55 40.24 15.81
C THR A 410 4.03 40.13 15.68
N ALA A 411 3.37 41.19 15.21
CA ALA A 411 1.93 41.21 14.97
C ALA A 411 1.52 40.26 13.82
N ASP A 412 2.30 40.19 12.72
CA ASP A 412 2.06 39.24 11.63
C ASP A 412 2.06 37.78 12.14
N ARG A 413 3.04 37.46 13.01
CA ARG A 413 3.22 36.12 13.57
C ARG A 413 2.13 35.75 14.57
N GLU A 414 1.74 36.66 15.44
CA GLU A 414 0.64 36.45 16.41
C GLU A 414 -0.71 36.28 15.70
N LEU A 415 -0.96 37.06 14.64
CA LEU A 415 -2.17 36.92 13.82
C LEU A 415 -2.20 35.59 13.06
N ALA A 416 -1.07 35.18 12.49
CA ALA A 416 -0.91 33.90 11.80
C ALA A 416 -1.16 32.69 12.72
N ASP A 417 -0.68 32.75 13.97
CA ASP A 417 -0.89 31.70 14.97
C ASP A 417 -2.36 31.65 15.44
N ALA A 418 -2.97 32.81 15.71
CA ALA A 418 -4.38 32.87 16.10
C ALA A 418 -5.34 32.41 14.97
N ALA A 419 -4.93 32.55 13.71
CA ALA A 419 -5.70 32.11 12.54
C ALA A 419 -5.55 30.62 12.20
N LEU A 420 -4.58 29.91 12.82
CA LEU A 420 -4.26 28.50 12.53
C LEU A 420 -5.48 27.56 12.62
N PRO A 421 -6.35 27.62 13.66
CA PRO A 421 -7.50 26.72 13.77
C PRO A 421 -8.51 26.88 12.63
N PHE A 422 -8.66 28.09 12.09
CA PHE A 422 -9.63 28.41 11.04
C PHE A 422 -9.09 28.16 9.64
N THR A 423 -7.80 28.42 9.41
CA THR A 423 -7.13 28.23 8.12
C THR A 423 -6.73 26.78 7.86
N SER A 424 -6.62 25.96 8.90
CA SER A 424 -6.39 24.50 8.80
C SER A 424 -7.68 23.69 8.59
N GLY A 425 -8.85 24.35 8.67
CA GLY A 425 -10.15 23.68 8.60
C GLY A 425 -10.58 22.96 9.88
N ALA A 426 -9.81 23.07 10.97
CA ALA A 426 -10.15 22.49 12.28
C ALA A 426 -11.39 23.15 12.91
N VAL A 427 -11.59 24.45 12.66
CA VAL A 427 -12.75 25.23 13.14
C VAL A 427 -13.42 25.93 11.95
N LYS A 428 -14.73 25.70 11.76
CA LYS A 428 -15.55 26.39 10.74
C LYS A 428 -16.15 27.68 11.32
N GLY A 429 -16.38 28.68 10.47
CA GLY A 429 -17.11 29.90 10.88
C GLY A 429 -16.52 31.23 10.42
N LEU A 430 -15.39 31.24 9.69
CA LEU A 430 -14.90 32.44 9.02
C LEU A 430 -15.39 32.52 7.56
N PRO A 431 -15.63 33.73 7.01
CA PRO A 431 -15.85 33.90 5.58
C PRO A 431 -14.68 33.35 4.74
N ALA A 432 -14.99 32.83 3.55
CA ALA A 432 -14.00 32.21 2.66
C ALA A 432 -12.85 33.19 2.31
N GLU A 433 -13.17 34.46 2.09
CA GLU A 433 -12.18 35.49 1.75
C GLU A 433 -11.22 35.78 2.92
N LEU A 434 -11.72 35.82 4.15
CA LEU A 434 -10.90 35.98 5.36
C LEU A 434 -9.99 34.78 5.59
N THR A 435 -10.52 33.59 5.36
CA THR A 435 -9.75 32.35 5.48
C THR A 435 -8.62 32.32 4.45
N ARG A 436 -8.87 32.78 3.22
CA ARG A 436 -7.89 32.87 2.14
C ARG A 436 -6.75 33.83 2.46
N ILE A 437 -7.07 35.04 2.94
CA ILE A 437 -6.07 36.08 3.26
C ILE A 437 -5.21 35.67 4.46
N LEU A 438 -5.82 35.12 5.53
CA LEU A 438 -5.06 34.62 6.68
C LEU A 438 -4.20 33.39 6.35
N ALA A 439 -4.64 32.52 5.44
CA ALA A 439 -3.84 31.41 4.94
C ALA A 439 -2.65 31.89 4.08
N ALA A 440 -2.85 32.94 3.27
CA ALA A 440 -1.79 33.57 2.51
C ALA A 440 -0.72 34.21 3.42
N LEU A 441 -1.13 34.88 4.51
CA LEU A 441 -0.22 35.42 5.53
C LEU A 441 0.66 34.33 6.14
N ARG A 442 0.05 33.20 6.53
CA ARG A 442 0.79 32.03 7.07
C ARG A 442 1.77 31.45 6.06
N THR A 443 1.39 31.40 4.79
CA THR A 443 2.24 30.89 3.71
C THR A 443 3.42 31.81 3.44
N ALA A 444 3.20 33.13 3.41
CA ALA A 444 4.24 34.13 3.22
C ALA A 444 5.28 34.11 4.36
N LEU A 445 4.82 34.00 5.62
CA LEU A 445 5.69 33.89 6.80
C LEU A 445 6.48 32.57 6.82
N ALA A 446 5.85 31.45 6.46
CA ALA A 446 6.52 30.14 6.41
C ALA A 446 7.55 30.03 5.27
N GLY A 447 7.30 30.71 4.14
CA GLY A 447 8.18 30.74 2.97
C GLY A 447 9.24 31.85 3.00
N ALA A 448 9.25 32.71 4.04
CA ALA A 448 10.09 33.90 4.12
C ALA A 448 9.95 34.85 2.90
N HIS A 449 8.74 34.93 2.32
CA HIS A 449 8.44 35.74 1.13
C HIS A 449 8.08 37.18 1.53
N VAL A 450 9.09 38.05 1.67
CA VAL A 450 8.91 39.45 2.11
C VAL A 450 7.92 40.23 1.22
N LYS A 451 8.01 40.05 -0.10
CA LYS A 451 7.14 40.74 -1.07
C LYS A 451 5.67 40.34 -0.94
N ASP A 452 5.40 39.05 -0.72
CA ASP A 452 4.04 38.55 -0.53
C ASP A 452 3.46 39.05 0.80
N LEU A 453 4.32 39.26 1.81
CA LEU A 453 3.93 39.83 3.10
C LEU A 453 3.53 41.31 2.98
N ASP A 454 4.32 42.10 2.23
CA ASP A 454 4.04 43.52 1.97
C ASP A 454 2.70 43.70 1.22
N ASP A 455 2.43 42.83 0.23
CA ASP A 455 1.17 42.84 -0.54
C ASP A 455 -0.06 42.46 0.31
N LEU A 456 0.15 41.80 1.46
CA LEU A 456 -0.91 41.37 2.39
C LEU A 456 -1.18 42.39 3.51
N HIS A 457 -0.28 43.31 3.81
CA HIS A 457 -0.46 44.27 4.92
C HIS A 457 -1.67 45.19 4.73
N ALA A 458 -1.87 45.72 3.52
CA ALA A 458 -3.00 46.59 3.20
C ALA A 458 -4.36 45.90 3.37
N PRO A 459 -4.64 44.73 2.74
CA PRO A 459 -5.91 44.03 2.94
C PRO A 459 -6.09 43.56 4.39
N LEU A 460 -5.03 43.12 5.09
CA LEU A 460 -5.14 42.72 6.51
C LEU A 460 -5.53 43.89 7.42
N THR A 461 -5.00 45.09 7.16
CA THR A 461 -5.32 46.29 7.94
C THR A 461 -6.74 46.76 7.69
N GLU A 462 -7.19 46.77 6.43
CA GLU A 462 -8.59 47.10 6.07
C GLU A 462 -9.58 46.12 6.73
N MET A 463 -9.25 44.84 6.72
CA MET A 463 -10.04 43.79 7.37
C MET A 463 -10.08 43.93 8.90
N ALA A 464 -8.94 44.20 9.52
CA ALA A 464 -8.87 44.38 10.97
C ALA A 464 -9.63 45.65 11.44
N ALA A 465 -9.69 46.69 10.58
CA ALA A 465 -10.48 47.89 10.83
C ALA A 465 -12.00 47.70 10.61
N ALA A 466 -12.42 46.77 9.76
CA ALA A 466 -13.82 46.52 9.42
C ALA A 466 -14.65 45.86 10.55
N GLY A 467 -14.03 45.46 11.67
CA GLY A 467 -14.75 44.91 12.83
C GLY A 467 -15.45 43.57 12.54
N LEU A 468 -14.72 42.61 11.96
CA LEU A 468 -15.24 41.31 11.54
C LEU A 468 -15.89 40.51 12.68
N GLN A 469 -17.04 39.91 12.40
CA GLN A 469 -17.68 38.95 13.31
C GLN A 469 -16.89 37.63 13.30
N THR A 470 -16.24 37.33 14.43
CA THR A 470 -15.62 36.02 14.68
C THR A 470 -16.60 35.14 15.47
N PRO A 471 -16.54 33.81 15.31
CA PRO A 471 -17.39 32.90 16.09
C PRO A 471 -17.18 33.08 17.60
N ASP A 472 -18.24 33.06 18.42
CA ASP A 472 -18.13 33.18 19.89
C ASP A 472 -17.60 31.89 20.54
N THR A 473 -16.33 31.62 20.28
CA THR A 473 -15.56 30.46 20.74
C THR A 473 -14.24 30.96 21.33
N ALA A 474 -13.53 30.12 22.09
CA ALA A 474 -12.22 30.50 22.64
C ALA A 474 -11.23 30.90 21.52
N ASP A 475 -11.21 30.15 20.42
CA ASP A 475 -10.36 30.44 19.26
C ASP A 475 -10.82 31.69 18.49
N GLY A 476 -12.14 31.92 18.39
CA GLY A 476 -12.67 33.12 17.75
C GLY A 476 -12.35 34.39 18.54
N ARG A 477 -12.42 34.34 19.88
CA ARG A 477 -11.99 35.45 20.75
C ARG A 477 -10.48 35.69 20.68
N ARG A 478 -9.68 34.61 20.57
CA ARG A 478 -8.22 34.71 20.37
C ARG A 478 -7.88 35.36 19.03
N LEU A 479 -8.56 34.99 17.95
CA LEU A 479 -8.41 35.61 16.63
C LEU A 479 -8.85 37.07 16.63
N ALA A 480 -9.98 37.40 17.28
CA ALA A 480 -10.44 38.77 17.42
C ALA A 480 -9.43 39.65 18.17
N ALA A 481 -8.83 39.13 19.25
CA ALA A 481 -7.80 39.83 20.00
C ALA A 481 -6.53 40.05 19.16
N ALA A 482 -6.11 39.05 18.37
CA ALA A 482 -4.96 39.17 17.48
C ALA A 482 -5.20 40.16 16.33
N LEU A 483 -6.40 40.18 15.73
CA LEU A 483 -6.79 41.18 14.73
C LEU A 483 -6.80 42.60 15.31
N HIS A 484 -7.29 42.76 16.56
CA HIS A 484 -7.26 44.04 17.24
C HIS A 484 -5.83 44.50 17.56
N ALA A 485 -4.97 43.60 18.01
CA ALA A 485 -3.55 43.89 18.27
C ALA A 485 -2.80 44.25 16.98
N TYR A 486 -3.12 43.55 15.88
CA TYR A 486 -2.58 43.81 14.56
C TYR A 486 -2.98 45.21 14.05
N ASN A 487 -4.26 45.59 14.17
CA ASN A 487 -4.73 46.93 13.82
C ASN A 487 -4.08 48.02 14.69
N ALA A 488 -3.88 47.75 15.98
CA ALA A 488 -3.22 48.69 16.90
C ALA A 488 -1.71 48.86 16.63
N ALA A 489 -1.08 47.89 15.97
CA ALA A 489 0.32 47.93 15.57
C ALA A 489 0.56 48.60 14.20
N ALA A 490 -0.50 48.82 13.40
CA ALA A 490 -0.39 49.46 12.10
C ALA A 490 -0.12 50.98 12.26
N PRO A 491 0.89 51.55 11.57
CA PRO A 491 1.11 52.99 11.57
C PRO A 491 -0.07 53.69 10.87
N ALA A 492 -0.56 54.79 11.46
CA ALA A 492 -1.64 55.59 10.92
C ALA A 492 -1.30 56.15 9.53
N SER A 493 -1.72 55.44 8.48
CA SER A 493 -1.74 55.95 7.11
C SER A 493 -3.09 56.61 6.84
N GLU A 494 -3.02 57.87 6.44
CA GLU A 494 -4.13 58.80 6.22
C GLU A 494 -5.25 58.25 5.31
N SER A 495 -6.49 58.56 5.69
CA SER A 495 -7.72 58.21 4.97
C SER A 495 -7.72 58.71 3.51
N PRO A 496 -8.26 57.94 2.55
CA PRO A 496 -8.27 58.34 1.14
C PRO A 496 -9.40 59.35 0.87
N GLN A 497 -9.02 60.50 0.30
CA GLN A 497 -9.96 61.43 -0.32
C GLN A 497 -10.55 60.84 -1.59
N ALA A 498 -11.86 61.04 -1.73
CA ALA A 498 -12.62 60.81 -2.95
C ALA A 498 -12.07 61.63 -4.13
N SER A 499 -11.95 60.99 -5.30
CA SER A 499 -12.02 61.69 -6.58
C SER A 499 -12.66 60.79 -7.63
N ALA A 500 -13.80 61.24 -8.12
CA ALA A 500 -14.47 60.73 -9.30
C ALA A 500 -13.80 61.29 -10.56
N LEU A 501 -13.67 60.48 -11.62
CA LEU A 501 -14.13 60.84 -12.97
C LEU A 501 -14.06 59.61 -13.90
N ALA A 502 -15.03 59.56 -14.82
CA ALA A 502 -15.42 58.41 -15.64
C ALA A 502 -14.83 58.46 -17.09
N PRO A 503 -15.44 57.86 -18.14
CA PRO A 503 -14.95 56.67 -18.84
C PRO A 503 -14.65 56.91 -20.34
N THR A 504 -13.89 56.04 -21.01
CA THR A 504 -13.93 55.90 -22.49
C THR A 504 -13.40 54.54 -22.96
N GLY A 505 -14.18 53.86 -23.80
CA GLY A 505 -13.78 52.66 -24.57
C GLY A 505 -12.91 53.00 -25.81
N PRO A 506 -12.86 52.19 -26.90
CA PRO A 506 -13.77 51.11 -27.26
C PRO A 506 -13.14 49.75 -27.64
N VAL A 507 -14.06 48.81 -27.79
CA VAL A 507 -14.01 47.48 -28.42
C VAL A 507 -13.41 47.52 -29.83
N ALA A 508 -12.63 46.48 -30.17
CA ALA A 508 -12.41 46.04 -31.54
C ALA A 508 -12.82 44.57 -31.70
N GLN A 509 -13.97 44.35 -32.36
CA GLN A 509 -14.24 43.15 -33.18
C GLN A 509 -13.32 43.23 -34.43
N VAL A 510 -12.97 42.16 -35.13
CA VAL A 510 -13.72 41.30 -36.08
C VAL A 510 -12.71 40.16 -36.42
N VAL A 511 -13.06 38.88 -36.65
CA VAL A 511 -13.63 38.31 -37.89
C VAL A 511 -14.08 36.86 -37.62
N GLU A 512 -15.33 36.56 -37.98
CA GLU A 512 -15.88 35.22 -38.22
C GLU A 512 -15.30 34.63 -39.51
N ASP A 513 -14.97 33.33 -39.52
CA ASP A 513 -15.47 32.42 -40.56
C ASP A 513 -15.07 30.97 -40.25
N GLY A 514 -16.02 30.04 -40.42
CA GLY A 514 -15.74 28.61 -40.49
C GLY A 514 -16.72 27.70 -39.77
N ASP A 515 -17.97 27.70 -40.23
CA ASP A 515 -18.99 26.68 -39.95
C ASP A 515 -18.43 25.25 -40.02
N ALA A 516 -18.46 24.56 -38.88
CA ALA A 516 -18.61 23.11 -38.84
C ALA A 516 -19.33 22.75 -37.54
N VAL A 517 -20.65 22.68 -37.62
CA VAL A 517 -21.52 22.05 -36.62
C VAL A 517 -21.00 20.63 -36.34
N ARG A 518 -20.17 20.46 -35.31
CA ARG A 518 -19.84 19.14 -34.78
C ARG A 518 -21.02 18.70 -33.92
N ARG A 519 -21.71 17.69 -34.43
CA ARG A 519 -22.85 17.00 -33.82
C ARG A 519 -22.45 16.48 -32.44
N ASP A 520 -23.10 16.95 -31.39
CA ASP A 520 -22.91 16.54 -29.99
C ASP A 520 -23.34 15.08 -29.67
N ASP A 521 -23.57 14.24 -30.68
CA ASP A 521 -24.15 12.89 -30.52
C ASP A 521 -23.43 11.79 -31.34
N ASP A 522 -22.31 12.05 -32.01
CA ASP A 522 -21.55 11.00 -32.73
C ASP A 522 -20.21 10.72 -32.05
N ASP A 523 -20.34 10.14 -30.85
CA ASP A 523 -19.27 9.59 -30.02
C ASP A 523 -18.70 8.27 -30.61
N GLY A 524 -18.54 8.19 -31.93
CA GLY A 524 -17.89 7.05 -32.59
C GLY A 524 -16.37 7.13 -32.49
N LEU A 525 -15.68 5.99 -32.45
CA LEU A 525 -14.27 5.96 -32.85
C LEU A 525 -14.20 6.39 -34.32
N VAL A 526 -13.42 7.42 -34.63
CA VAL A 526 -13.20 7.90 -36.00
C VAL A 526 -11.83 7.44 -36.51
N PRO A 527 -11.66 7.19 -37.82
CA PRO A 527 -10.35 6.89 -38.38
C PRO A 527 -9.34 7.98 -38.02
N GLY A 528 -8.22 7.60 -37.40
CA GLY A 528 -7.19 8.51 -36.88
C GLY A 528 -7.09 8.55 -35.35
N ASP A 529 -8.14 8.13 -34.61
CA ASP A 529 -8.10 8.07 -33.14
C ASP A 529 -7.08 7.04 -32.61
N GLU A 530 -6.70 6.07 -33.43
CA GLU A 530 -5.67 5.07 -33.14
C GLU A 530 -4.23 5.62 -33.19
N GLN A 531 -4.04 6.81 -33.76
CA GLN A 531 -2.74 7.49 -33.86
C GLN A 531 -2.35 8.13 -32.53
N ASP A 532 -1.10 8.58 -32.41
CA ASP A 532 -0.65 9.21 -31.16
C ASP A 532 -1.42 10.50 -30.88
N GLU A 533 -1.71 10.75 -29.59
CA GLU A 533 -2.46 11.93 -29.18
C GLU A 533 -1.70 13.21 -29.55
N PRO A 534 -2.41 14.26 -30.02
CA PRO A 534 -1.77 15.51 -30.40
C PRO A 534 -1.02 16.14 -29.22
N GLU A 535 0.14 16.74 -29.49
CA GLU A 535 0.92 17.47 -28.49
C GLU A 535 0.06 18.54 -27.81
N GLY A 536 0.04 18.55 -26.48
CA GLY A 536 -0.79 19.47 -25.68
C GLY A 536 -2.15 18.93 -25.23
N ALA A 537 -2.46 17.65 -25.45
CA ALA A 537 -3.67 17.04 -24.89
C ALA A 537 -3.69 17.16 -23.34
N VAL A 538 -4.84 17.60 -22.79
CA VAL A 538 -5.07 17.74 -21.33
C VAL A 538 -4.78 16.44 -20.57
N PHE A 539 -5.09 15.30 -21.19
CA PHE A 539 -4.77 13.99 -20.65
C PHE A 539 -4.38 13.03 -21.78
N PRO A 540 -3.12 12.53 -21.80
CA PRO A 540 -2.64 11.64 -22.84
C PRO A 540 -2.99 10.17 -22.54
N ALA A 541 -4.28 9.86 -22.53
CA ALA A 541 -4.85 8.57 -22.15
C ALA A 541 -4.31 7.42 -23.02
N LEU A 542 -4.32 7.58 -24.33
CA LEU A 542 -3.92 6.54 -25.27
C LEU A 542 -2.42 6.25 -25.19
N ARG A 543 -1.59 7.29 -25.03
CA ARG A 543 -0.15 7.10 -24.83
C ARG A 543 0.14 6.29 -23.57
N ILE A 544 -0.49 6.66 -22.44
CA ILE A 544 -0.33 5.95 -21.17
C ILE A 544 -0.78 4.50 -21.28
N LEU A 545 -1.87 4.25 -22.02
CA LEU A 545 -2.37 2.91 -22.28
C LEU A 545 -1.37 2.08 -23.11
N LYS A 546 -0.84 2.63 -24.23
CA LYS A 546 0.22 2.01 -25.04
C LYS A 546 1.43 1.65 -24.21
N GLU A 547 1.90 2.58 -23.37
CA GLU A 547 3.03 2.33 -22.46
C GLU A 547 2.72 1.25 -21.43
N SER A 548 1.52 1.23 -20.84
CA SER A 548 1.13 0.22 -19.85
C SER A 548 1.16 -1.18 -20.43
N VAL A 549 0.64 -1.34 -21.65
CA VAL A 549 0.66 -2.59 -22.41
C VAL A 549 2.11 -2.99 -22.77
N ALA A 550 2.92 -2.03 -23.24
CA ALA A 550 4.32 -2.26 -23.63
C ALA A 550 5.24 -2.62 -22.46
N ARG A 551 4.94 -2.17 -21.24
CA ARG A 551 5.72 -2.46 -20.01
C ARG A 551 5.49 -3.88 -19.48
N SER A 552 4.57 -4.65 -20.06
CA SER A 552 4.35 -6.05 -19.67
C SER A 552 5.65 -6.85 -19.71
N LYS A 553 6.03 -7.47 -18.58
CA LYS A 553 7.19 -8.38 -18.47
C LYS A 553 7.02 -9.67 -19.29
N MET A 554 5.82 -9.92 -19.82
CA MET A 554 5.55 -11.00 -20.77
C MET A 554 5.59 -10.39 -22.19
N HIS A 555 6.62 -10.78 -22.95
CA HIS A 555 7.07 -10.33 -24.28
C HIS A 555 5.97 -10.18 -25.37
N PRO A 556 6.27 -9.48 -26.50
CA PRO A 556 5.40 -8.45 -27.07
C PRO A 556 4.03 -9.02 -27.43
N ILE A 557 3.00 -8.37 -26.91
CA ILE A 557 1.60 -8.66 -27.22
C ILE A 557 1.44 -8.40 -28.72
N PRO A 558 1.37 -9.45 -29.56
CA PRO A 558 1.31 -9.25 -30.99
C PRO A 558 -0.03 -8.60 -31.29
N VAL A 559 -0.03 -7.57 -32.14
CA VAL A 559 -1.27 -7.09 -32.76
C VAL A 559 -1.87 -8.29 -33.49
N ILE A 560 -3.01 -8.80 -32.99
CA ILE A 560 -3.70 -9.91 -33.64
C ILE A 560 -4.27 -9.38 -34.94
N ARG A 561 -3.82 -9.93 -36.07
CA ARG A 561 -4.31 -9.50 -37.37
C ARG A 561 -5.78 -9.87 -37.52
N ALA A 562 -6.52 -9.09 -38.32
CA ALA A 562 -7.93 -9.35 -38.58
C ALA A 562 -8.17 -10.77 -39.14
N GLU A 563 -7.21 -11.34 -39.88
CA GLU A 563 -7.25 -12.73 -40.36
C GLU A 563 -7.11 -13.78 -39.23
N ASP A 564 -6.33 -13.51 -38.19
CA ASP A 564 -6.15 -14.40 -37.04
C ASP A 564 -7.31 -14.31 -36.02
N ARG A 565 -8.14 -13.27 -36.14
CA ARG A 565 -9.37 -13.06 -35.35
C ARG A 565 -10.43 -14.10 -35.65
N GLU A 566 -10.49 -14.64 -36.86
CA GLU A 566 -11.51 -15.60 -37.26
C GLU A 566 -11.10 -17.07 -36.99
N ALA A 567 -9.82 -17.32 -36.73
CA ALA A 567 -9.26 -18.68 -36.55
C ALA A 567 -8.97 -19.09 -35.09
N GLY A 568 -9.14 -18.18 -34.11
CA GLY A 568 -8.91 -18.46 -32.68
C GLY A 568 -10.19 -18.77 -31.90
N PRO A 569 -10.14 -18.88 -30.55
CA PRO A 569 -11.34 -19.07 -29.72
C PRO A 569 -12.23 -17.82 -29.67
N TRP A 570 -11.90 -16.77 -30.43
CA TRP A 570 -12.55 -15.47 -30.44
C TRP A 570 -14.05 -15.47 -30.78
N PRO A 571 -14.57 -16.38 -31.64
CA PRO A 571 -16.01 -16.55 -31.83
C PRO A 571 -16.74 -16.91 -30.53
N LEU A 572 -16.14 -17.74 -29.66
CA LEU A 572 -16.67 -18.04 -28.31
C LEU A 572 -16.66 -16.79 -27.44
N VAL A 573 -15.62 -15.96 -27.56
CA VAL A 573 -15.44 -14.74 -26.75
C VAL A 573 -16.32 -13.57 -27.21
N SER A 574 -16.86 -13.64 -28.42
CA SER A 574 -17.82 -12.66 -28.93
C SER A 574 -19.25 -12.91 -28.47
N GLU A 575 -19.53 -14.04 -27.82
CA GLU A 575 -20.76 -14.24 -27.07
C GLU A 575 -20.79 -13.26 -25.89
N ASP A 576 -21.95 -12.70 -25.54
CA ASP A 576 -22.12 -11.69 -24.47
C ASP A 576 -21.77 -12.27 -23.08
N MET A 577 -20.48 -12.52 -22.81
CA MET A 577 -19.92 -13.09 -21.57
C MET A 577 -19.67 -12.04 -20.48
N ASP A 578 -20.26 -10.86 -20.61
CA ASP A 578 -20.03 -9.73 -19.70
C ASP A 578 -20.79 -9.84 -18.38
N GLY A 579 -21.83 -10.69 -18.31
CA GLY A 579 -22.57 -10.96 -17.08
C GLY A 579 -23.25 -9.73 -16.52
N GLU A 580 -23.54 -8.72 -17.35
CA GLU A 580 -24.15 -7.48 -16.89
C GLU A 580 -25.44 -7.79 -16.12
N PRO A 581 -25.60 -7.27 -14.89
CA PRO A 581 -26.84 -7.42 -14.16
C PRO A 581 -27.96 -6.69 -14.89
N GLY A 582 -29.06 -7.40 -15.11
CA GLY A 582 -30.31 -6.84 -15.60
C GLY A 582 -31.43 -7.42 -14.78
N TRP A 583 -31.82 -6.72 -13.72
CA TRP A 583 -32.81 -7.24 -12.77
C TRP A 583 -33.65 -6.13 -12.17
N VAL A 584 -34.91 -6.46 -11.95
CA VAL A 584 -35.90 -5.65 -11.25
C VAL A 584 -36.53 -6.55 -10.20
N HIS A 585 -36.80 -5.97 -9.03
CA HIS A 585 -37.41 -6.69 -7.91
C HIS A 585 -38.71 -7.40 -8.35
N PRO A 586 -38.95 -8.67 -7.95
CA PRO A 586 -40.10 -9.45 -8.44
C PRO A 586 -41.47 -8.79 -8.22
N GLU A 587 -41.62 -8.00 -7.15
CA GLU A 587 -42.85 -7.25 -6.86
C GLU A 587 -43.00 -5.94 -7.65
N VAL A 588 -41.94 -5.46 -8.33
CA VAL A 588 -41.94 -4.17 -9.03
C VAL A 588 -42.19 -4.41 -10.52
N ALA A 589 -43.24 -3.77 -11.05
CA ALA A 589 -43.51 -3.84 -12.49
C ALA A 589 -42.56 -2.88 -13.24
N SER A 590 -42.01 -3.33 -14.36
CA SER A 590 -41.20 -2.50 -15.25
C SER A 590 -41.82 -2.45 -16.65
N THR A 591 -42.11 -1.25 -17.14
CA THR A 591 -42.69 -1.04 -18.47
C THR A 591 -41.87 -0.07 -19.29
N ARG A 592 -41.69 -0.35 -20.59
CA ARG A 592 -40.97 0.56 -21.51
C ARG A 592 -41.91 1.60 -22.09
N VAL A 593 -41.70 2.85 -21.74
CA VAL A 593 -42.50 4.00 -22.19
C VAL A 593 -41.73 4.81 -23.22
N ALA A 594 -42.43 5.30 -24.24
CA ALA A 594 -41.82 6.18 -25.24
C ALA A 594 -41.62 7.59 -24.66
N HIS A 595 -40.44 8.15 -24.88
CA HIS A 595 -40.04 9.47 -24.44
C HIS A 595 -39.38 10.24 -25.59
N GLU A 596 -39.42 11.57 -25.58
CA GLU A 596 -38.82 12.41 -26.61
C GLU A 596 -37.71 13.26 -25.98
N ARG A 597 -36.46 13.01 -26.40
CA ARG A 597 -35.27 13.74 -25.93
C ARG A 597 -34.55 14.34 -27.14
N ASN A 598 -34.38 15.66 -27.14
CA ASN A 598 -33.70 16.40 -28.22
C ASN A 598 -34.23 16.07 -29.63
N GLY A 599 -35.54 15.87 -29.79
CA GLY A 599 -36.18 15.53 -31.07
C GLY A 599 -36.00 14.08 -31.53
N LYS A 600 -35.44 13.19 -30.70
CA LYS A 600 -35.35 11.74 -30.93
C LYS A 600 -36.31 10.99 -30.00
N ARG A 601 -37.03 10.00 -30.53
CA ARG A 601 -37.81 9.05 -29.72
C ARG A 601 -36.86 8.08 -29.02
N VAL A 602 -36.80 8.15 -27.70
CA VAL A 602 -36.06 7.23 -26.82
C VAL A 602 -37.08 6.38 -26.06
N ARG A 603 -36.72 5.16 -25.65
CA ARG A 603 -37.56 4.35 -24.76
C ARG A 603 -36.94 4.38 -23.37
N ARG A 604 -37.75 4.62 -22.34
CA ARG A 604 -37.33 4.64 -20.94
C ARG A 604 -38.11 3.62 -20.13
N ASP A 605 -37.52 3.11 -19.07
CA ASP A 605 -38.19 2.17 -18.19
C ASP A 605 -38.92 2.92 -17.09
N GLN A 606 -40.23 2.74 -17.02
CA GLN A 606 -41.05 3.12 -15.87
C GLN A 606 -41.06 1.95 -14.88
N LEU A 607 -40.73 2.25 -13.62
CA LEU A 607 -40.77 1.30 -12.51
C LEU A 607 -41.95 1.63 -11.61
N ASP A 608 -42.92 0.73 -11.54
CA ASP A 608 -44.10 0.87 -10.70
C ASP A 608 -43.86 0.10 -9.39
N VAL A 609 -43.45 0.83 -8.35
CA VAL A 609 -43.21 0.27 -7.01
C VAL A 609 -44.54 0.15 -6.26
N PRO A 610 -44.94 -1.04 -5.81
CA PRO A 610 -46.22 -1.22 -5.13
C PRO A 610 -46.22 -0.64 -3.72
N ALA A 611 -47.41 -0.34 -3.20
CA ALA A 611 -47.59 0.21 -1.86
C ALA A 611 -47.10 -0.70 -0.72
N SER A 612 -46.80 -1.99 -1.00
CA SER A 612 -46.22 -2.92 -0.02
C SER A 612 -44.86 -2.48 0.52
N PHE A 613 -44.13 -1.63 -0.21
CA PHE A 613 -42.81 -1.11 0.20
C PHE A 613 -42.89 0.01 1.25
N GLY A 614 -44.10 0.46 1.60
CA GLY A 614 -44.34 1.51 2.59
C GLY A 614 -44.00 2.92 2.08
N ASP A 615 -43.86 3.86 3.01
CA ASP A 615 -43.44 5.23 2.68
C ASP A 615 -41.92 5.29 2.48
N GLY A 616 -41.47 5.95 1.41
CA GLY A 616 -40.06 6.05 1.08
C GLY A 616 -39.81 6.70 -0.28
N LEU A 617 -38.55 6.68 -0.70
CA LEU A 617 -38.05 7.29 -1.92
C LEU A 617 -37.19 6.29 -2.70
N MET A 618 -37.04 6.52 -4.00
CA MET A 618 -36.07 5.78 -4.79
C MET A 618 -34.71 6.50 -4.74
N CYS A 619 -33.67 5.78 -4.32
CA CYS A 619 -32.28 6.23 -4.39
C CYS A 619 -31.62 5.60 -5.61
N LEU A 620 -31.39 6.41 -6.65
CA LEU A 620 -30.58 6.02 -7.81
C LEU A 620 -29.10 6.27 -7.49
N ILE A 621 -28.34 5.19 -7.51
CA ILE A 621 -26.89 5.14 -7.37
C ILE A 621 -26.27 5.00 -8.75
N ASP A 622 -25.42 5.96 -9.13
CA ASP A 622 -24.65 5.99 -10.38
C ASP A 622 -23.14 5.97 -10.08
N ARG A 623 -22.45 4.88 -10.42
CA ARG A 623 -21.01 4.70 -10.12
C ARG A 623 -20.13 5.52 -11.05
N ASN A 624 -19.23 6.30 -10.46
CA ASN A 624 -18.25 7.06 -11.22
C ASN A 624 -17.09 6.17 -11.72
N GLY A 625 -16.96 6.06 -13.05
CA GLY A 625 -15.77 5.48 -13.68
C GLY A 625 -15.60 3.99 -13.40
N SER A 626 -16.66 3.20 -13.60
CA SER A 626 -16.65 1.74 -13.40
C SER A 626 -15.54 1.03 -14.19
N PHE A 627 -15.38 1.33 -15.49
CA PHE A 627 -14.34 0.71 -16.32
C PHE A 627 -12.91 1.12 -15.91
N PRO A 628 -12.56 2.42 -15.76
CA PRO A 628 -11.26 2.81 -15.21
C PRO A 628 -10.96 2.13 -13.86
N SER A 629 -11.96 2.03 -12.98
CA SER A 629 -11.79 1.38 -11.68
C SER A 629 -11.45 -0.11 -11.82
N ALA A 630 -12.09 -0.83 -12.75
CA ALA A 630 -11.82 -2.24 -13.01
C ALA A 630 -10.35 -2.50 -13.42
N CYS A 631 -9.72 -1.56 -14.13
CA CYS A 631 -8.30 -1.64 -14.54
C CYS A 631 -7.30 -1.76 -13.37
N SER A 632 -7.71 -1.47 -12.13
CA SER A 632 -6.86 -1.56 -10.94
C SER A 632 -6.41 -2.99 -10.58
N ALA A 633 -7.22 -4.01 -10.89
CA ALA A 633 -6.98 -5.39 -10.45
C ALA A 633 -7.56 -6.46 -11.37
N VAL A 634 -8.00 -6.11 -12.58
CA VAL A 634 -8.57 -7.08 -13.52
C VAL A 634 -7.55 -8.19 -13.87
N PRO A 635 -7.85 -9.47 -13.60
CA PRO A 635 -6.96 -10.58 -13.94
C PRO A 635 -7.02 -10.88 -15.44
N LEU A 636 -5.92 -10.65 -16.14
CA LEU A 636 -5.83 -10.83 -17.60
C LEU A 636 -4.67 -11.74 -17.96
N ALA A 637 -4.79 -12.46 -19.07
CA ALA A 637 -3.68 -13.14 -19.72
C ALA A 637 -3.09 -12.23 -20.82
N PRO A 638 -1.87 -11.68 -20.67
CA PRO A 638 -1.26 -10.83 -21.69
C PRO A 638 -0.99 -11.57 -23.00
N ASN A 639 -0.69 -12.87 -22.93
CA ASN A 639 -0.39 -13.72 -24.07
C ASN A 639 -1.66 -14.36 -24.67
N LYS A 640 -1.51 -15.12 -25.76
CA LYS A 640 -2.58 -15.95 -26.33
C LYS A 640 -3.08 -16.95 -25.29
N LEU A 641 -4.40 -17.07 -25.13
CA LEU A 641 -5.02 -18.13 -24.33
C LEU A 641 -4.77 -19.49 -24.99
N LEU A 642 -4.40 -20.48 -24.18
CA LEU A 642 -4.24 -21.87 -24.61
C LEU A 642 -5.46 -22.67 -24.16
N HIS A 643 -5.92 -23.60 -24.98
CA HIS A 643 -6.96 -24.53 -24.57
C HIS A 643 -6.38 -25.44 -23.49
N THR A 644 -6.91 -25.32 -22.27
CA THR A 644 -6.45 -26.09 -21.11
C THR A 644 -7.40 -27.23 -20.76
N GLY A 645 -8.59 -27.27 -21.37
CA GLY A 645 -9.55 -28.36 -21.16
C GLY A 645 -10.33 -28.24 -19.83
N PRO A 646 -11.00 -29.33 -19.40
CA PRO A 646 -11.66 -29.41 -18.10
C PRO A 646 -10.67 -29.21 -16.96
N LEU A 647 -11.11 -28.57 -15.87
CA LEU A 647 -10.29 -28.32 -14.68
C LEU A 647 -11.04 -28.79 -13.44
N ASP A 648 -10.33 -29.47 -12.52
CA ASP A 648 -10.90 -29.88 -11.25
C ASP A 648 -11.15 -28.67 -10.31
N VAL A 649 -10.29 -27.65 -10.40
CA VAL A 649 -10.36 -26.40 -9.62
C VAL A 649 -9.78 -25.23 -10.42
N PHE A 650 -10.16 -24.00 -10.04
CA PHE A 650 -9.59 -22.79 -10.63
C PHE A 650 -8.18 -22.49 -10.08
N ASP A 651 -7.22 -22.28 -10.99
CA ASP A 651 -5.87 -21.86 -10.65
C ASP A 651 -5.77 -20.32 -10.70
N LYS A 652 -5.51 -19.71 -9.55
CA LYS A 652 -5.32 -18.26 -9.39
C LYS A 652 -4.11 -17.72 -10.18
N SER A 653 -3.15 -18.57 -10.53
CA SER A 653 -2.00 -18.21 -11.37
C SER A 653 -2.38 -18.02 -12.84
N GLN A 654 -3.55 -18.51 -13.24
CA GLN A 654 -4.07 -18.43 -14.60
C GLN A 654 -5.26 -17.46 -14.70
N ALA A 655 -5.34 -16.78 -15.83
CA ALA A 655 -6.48 -15.98 -16.23
C ALA A 655 -6.98 -16.49 -17.59
N GLY A 656 -8.29 -16.44 -17.78
CA GLY A 656 -8.93 -17.00 -18.95
C GLY A 656 -10.45 -16.97 -18.91
N ILE A 657 -11.01 -17.79 -19.78
CA ILE A 657 -12.44 -18.08 -19.89
C ILE A 657 -12.68 -19.55 -19.54
N TYR A 658 -13.83 -19.80 -18.93
CA TYR A 658 -14.18 -21.09 -18.32
C TYR A 658 -15.61 -21.42 -18.67
N GLN A 659 -15.88 -22.66 -19.06
CA GLN A 659 -17.23 -23.18 -19.20
C GLN A 659 -17.63 -23.84 -17.88
N ILE A 660 -18.71 -23.35 -17.27
CA ILE A 660 -19.18 -23.84 -15.97
C ILE A 660 -20.65 -24.25 -16.02
N SER A 661 -21.06 -25.09 -15.08
CA SER A 661 -22.49 -25.21 -14.73
C SER A 661 -22.95 -23.92 -14.05
N VAL A 662 -24.15 -23.44 -14.36
CA VAL A 662 -24.77 -22.33 -13.62
C VAL A 662 -25.06 -22.81 -12.19
N PRO A 663 -24.47 -22.20 -11.14
CA PRO A 663 -24.75 -22.59 -9.76
C PRO A 663 -26.18 -22.24 -9.35
N ASP A 664 -26.75 -22.98 -8.39
CA ASP A 664 -28.05 -22.64 -7.83
C ASP A 664 -27.99 -21.32 -7.03
N TRP A 665 -29.00 -20.48 -7.19
CA TRP A 665 -29.14 -19.20 -6.49
C TRP A 665 -30.56 -19.01 -5.98
N ASN A 666 -30.72 -18.96 -4.65
CA ASN A 666 -32.02 -18.94 -3.99
C ASN A 666 -32.42 -17.57 -3.42
N ASN A 667 -31.62 -16.53 -3.64
CA ASN A 667 -31.93 -15.19 -3.14
C ASN A 667 -32.83 -14.46 -4.16
N GLN A 668 -34.04 -14.10 -3.73
CA GLN A 668 -35.03 -13.41 -4.56
C GLN A 668 -34.92 -11.88 -4.49
N ASP A 669 -34.15 -11.33 -3.56
CA ASP A 669 -34.00 -9.89 -3.34
C ASP A 669 -32.84 -9.28 -4.15
N MET A 670 -32.14 -10.12 -4.93
CA MET A 670 -30.96 -9.74 -5.71
C MET A 670 -30.81 -10.67 -6.93
N PRO A 671 -30.35 -10.15 -8.09
CA PRO A 671 -30.06 -11.00 -9.24
C PRO A 671 -29.05 -12.10 -8.93
N HIS A 672 -29.12 -13.17 -9.72
CA HIS A 672 -28.08 -14.19 -9.80
C HIS A 672 -26.70 -13.53 -9.96
N PRO A 673 -25.63 -14.02 -9.29
CA PRO A 673 -24.29 -13.43 -9.36
C PRO A 673 -23.72 -13.36 -10.77
N LEU A 674 -24.07 -14.31 -11.64
CA LEU A 674 -23.71 -14.29 -13.07
C LEU A 674 -24.55 -13.32 -13.93
N GLY A 675 -25.49 -12.58 -13.36
CA GLY A 675 -26.37 -11.66 -14.10
C GLY A 675 -27.08 -12.35 -15.27
N ARG A 676 -27.12 -11.67 -16.42
CA ARG A 676 -27.76 -12.17 -17.65
C ARG A 676 -27.17 -13.47 -18.21
N LEU A 677 -25.98 -13.89 -17.77
CA LEU A 677 -25.41 -15.17 -18.20
C LEU A 677 -26.22 -16.35 -17.69
N ALA A 678 -26.75 -16.25 -16.46
CA ALA A 678 -27.58 -17.29 -15.88
C ALA A 678 -28.87 -17.54 -16.67
N ASP A 679 -29.36 -16.53 -17.40
CA ASP A 679 -30.58 -16.60 -18.21
C ASP A 679 -30.32 -17.20 -19.61
N ARG A 680 -29.06 -17.42 -19.98
CA ARG A 680 -28.65 -17.88 -21.32
C ARG A 680 -27.79 -19.16 -21.26
N PRO A 681 -28.19 -20.21 -20.52
CA PRO A 681 -27.44 -21.45 -20.53
C PRO A 681 -27.48 -22.10 -21.92
N GLY A 682 -26.37 -22.68 -22.35
CA GLY A 682 -26.35 -23.55 -23.52
C GLY A 682 -27.16 -24.83 -23.30
N GLU A 683 -27.22 -25.69 -24.32
CA GLU A 683 -28.05 -26.92 -24.34
C GLU A 683 -27.83 -27.86 -23.13
N GLN A 684 -26.69 -27.76 -22.45
CA GLN A 684 -26.33 -28.59 -21.29
C GLN A 684 -26.45 -27.86 -19.93
N GLY A 685 -27.10 -26.70 -19.87
CA GLY A 685 -27.16 -25.91 -18.61
C GLY A 685 -25.84 -25.21 -18.26
N ARG A 686 -24.95 -25.02 -19.25
CA ARG A 686 -23.59 -24.51 -19.06
C ARG A 686 -23.43 -23.13 -19.68
N VAL A 687 -22.57 -22.32 -19.09
CA VAL A 687 -22.27 -20.96 -19.53
C VAL A 687 -20.77 -20.71 -19.57
N TRP A 688 -20.33 -19.90 -20.53
CA TRP A 688 -18.96 -19.41 -20.55
C TRP A 688 -18.85 -18.15 -19.70
N VAL A 689 -17.85 -18.15 -18.82
CA VAL A 689 -17.58 -17.05 -17.90
C VAL A 689 -16.10 -16.70 -17.90
N THR A 690 -15.79 -15.49 -17.43
CA THR A 690 -14.41 -15.00 -17.29
C THR A 690 -13.87 -15.19 -15.88
N THR A 691 -12.57 -14.98 -15.71
CA THR A 691 -11.87 -15.10 -14.41
C THR A 691 -12.54 -14.33 -13.25
N PRO A 692 -13.01 -13.07 -13.42
CA PRO A 692 -13.72 -12.36 -12.36
C PRO A 692 -14.97 -13.09 -11.81
N HIS A 693 -15.73 -13.75 -12.69
CA HIS A 693 -16.91 -14.51 -12.30
C HIS A 693 -16.54 -15.73 -11.45
N ILE A 694 -15.53 -16.50 -11.88
CA ILE A 694 -15.04 -17.65 -11.09
C ILE A 694 -14.60 -17.20 -9.70
N LYS A 695 -13.78 -16.15 -9.61
CA LYS A 695 -13.33 -15.60 -8.32
C LYS A 695 -14.51 -15.17 -7.42
N MET A 696 -15.55 -14.56 -8.01
CA MET A 696 -16.77 -14.19 -7.30
C MET A 696 -17.53 -15.42 -6.79
N LEU A 697 -17.77 -16.41 -7.64
CA LEU A 697 -18.50 -17.62 -7.25
C LEU A 697 -17.74 -18.44 -6.20
N GLU A 698 -16.41 -18.59 -6.32
CA GLU A 698 -15.59 -19.23 -5.29
C GLU A 698 -15.67 -18.50 -3.94
N ARG A 699 -15.72 -17.16 -3.97
CA ARG A 699 -15.90 -16.36 -2.76
C ARG A 699 -17.28 -16.59 -2.16
N LEU A 700 -18.35 -16.56 -2.96
CA LEU A 700 -19.71 -16.81 -2.48
C LEU A 700 -19.86 -18.23 -1.91
N HIS A 701 -19.25 -19.23 -2.53
CA HIS A 701 -19.23 -20.59 -1.99
C HIS A 701 -18.47 -20.66 -0.64
N ARG A 702 -17.27 -20.06 -0.57
CA ARG A 702 -16.49 -19.99 0.67
C ARG A 702 -17.24 -19.30 1.81
N ASP A 703 -17.98 -18.25 1.48
CA ASP A 703 -18.76 -17.44 2.42
C ASP A 703 -20.14 -18.10 2.73
N GLY A 704 -20.43 -19.28 2.16
CA GLY A 704 -21.64 -20.06 2.43
C GLY A 704 -22.90 -19.61 1.68
N HIS A 705 -22.77 -18.73 0.70
CA HIS A 705 -23.87 -18.23 -0.14
C HIS A 705 -24.18 -19.14 -1.35
N LEU A 706 -23.25 -20.03 -1.72
CA LEU A 706 -23.49 -21.10 -2.69
C LEU A 706 -23.25 -22.45 -2.03
N THR A 707 -24.18 -23.39 -2.25
CA THR A 707 -24.17 -24.73 -1.64
C THR A 707 -23.10 -25.63 -2.23
N GLU A 708 -22.90 -25.57 -3.55
CA GLU A 708 -21.97 -26.43 -4.27
C GLU A 708 -20.78 -25.64 -4.84
N PRO A 709 -19.59 -26.27 -4.93
CA PRO A 709 -18.45 -25.67 -5.58
C PRO A 709 -18.69 -25.52 -7.09
N VAL A 710 -18.01 -24.55 -7.71
CA VAL A 710 -18.08 -24.33 -9.15
C VAL A 710 -17.42 -25.49 -9.89
N VAL A 711 -18.13 -26.08 -10.86
CA VAL A 711 -17.61 -27.15 -11.71
C VAL A 711 -17.18 -26.57 -13.05
N ILE A 712 -15.90 -26.75 -13.42
CA ILE A 712 -15.31 -26.27 -14.69
C ILE A 712 -15.25 -27.42 -15.69
N HIS A 713 -16.07 -27.34 -16.73
CA HIS A 713 -16.16 -28.38 -17.77
C HIS A 713 -15.15 -28.19 -18.89
N ASP A 714 -14.77 -26.95 -19.17
CA ASP A 714 -13.77 -26.62 -20.18
C ASP A 714 -13.14 -25.25 -19.89
N SER A 715 -11.95 -24.98 -20.42
CA SER A 715 -11.24 -23.74 -20.16
C SER A 715 -10.21 -23.36 -21.22
N TRP A 716 -10.03 -22.06 -21.39
CA TRP A 716 -8.94 -21.48 -22.16
C TRP A 716 -8.22 -20.46 -21.30
N THR A 717 -6.99 -20.79 -20.88
CA THR A 717 -6.26 -20.01 -19.88
C THR A 717 -4.84 -19.65 -20.31
N GLY A 718 -4.26 -18.68 -19.60
CA GLY A 718 -2.86 -18.31 -19.70
C GLY A 718 -2.42 -17.56 -18.45
N LYS A 719 -1.11 -17.37 -18.27
CA LYS A 719 -0.55 -16.79 -17.04
C LYS A 719 -1.14 -15.41 -16.74
N ALA A 720 -1.69 -15.27 -15.54
CA ALA A 720 -2.37 -14.06 -15.09
C ALA A 720 -1.40 -12.89 -14.87
N ASN A 721 -1.87 -11.68 -15.17
CA ASN A 721 -1.20 -10.42 -14.89
C ASN A 721 -2.22 -9.33 -14.53
N GLU A 722 -2.47 -9.16 -13.23
CA GLU A 722 -3.37 -8.14 -12.69
C GLU A 722 -2.79 -6.71 -12.75
N SER A 723 -1.48 -6.58 -12.99
CA SER A 723 -0.79 -5.28 -12.99
C SER A 723 -0.77 -4.57 -14.35
N LEU A 724 -1.27 -5.21 -15.42
CA LEU A 724 -1.12 -4.72 -16.79
C LEU A 724 -1.71 -3.32 -17.00
N PHE A 725 -2.88 -3.04 -16.43
CA PHE A 725 -3.56 -1.74 -16.55
C PHE A 725 -3.52 -0.89 -15.27
N LYS A 726 -2.78 -1.33 -14.26
CA LYS A 726 -2.61 -0.60 -13.00
C LYS A 726 -1.97 0.79 -13.20
N PRO A 727 -0.93 0.97 -14.04
CA PRO A 727 -0.37 2.30 -14.32
C PRO A 727 -1.37 3.23 -15.01
N PHE A 728 -2.15 2.71 -15.96
CA PHE A 728 -3.23 3.45 -16.61
C PHE A 728 -4.28 3.88 -15.60
N TYR A 729 -4.77 2.98 -14.75
CA TYR A 729 -5.67 3.32 -13.65
C TYR A 729 -5.11 4.45 -12.77
N GLN A 730 -3.87 4.34 -12.31
CA GLN A 730 -3.27 5.34 -11.43
C GLN A 730 -3.21 6.72 -12.09
N ALA A 731 -2.72 6.80 -13.32
CA ALA A 731 -2.65 8.07 -14.05
C ALA A 731 -4.03 8.69 -14.29
N THR A 732 -5.04 7.87 -14.61
CA THR A 732 -6.41 8.37 -14.79
C THR A 732 -7.03 8.88 -13.49
N LYS A 733 -6.65 8.27 -12.35
CA LYS A 733 -7.13 8.65 -11.01
C LYS A 733 -6.54 9.99 -10.57
N ASP A 734 -5.24 10.16 -10.76
CA ASP A 734 -4.51 11.37 -10.35
C ASP A 734 -5.03 12.59 -11.13
N VAL A 735 -5.12 12.49 -12.46
CA VAL A 735 -5.61 13.59 -13.31
C VAL A 735 -7.09 13.92 -13.04
N ARG A 736 -7.91 12.92 -12.71
CA ARG A 736 -9.30 13.18 -12.30
C ARG A 736 -9.38 14.02 -11.03
N ALA A 737 -8.55 13.71 -10.03
CA ALA A 737 -8.55 14.42 -8.76
C ALA A 737 -8.21 15.91 -8.92
N GLU A 738 -7.34 16.24 -9.87
CA GLU A 738 -7.00 17.62 -10.23
C GLU A 738 -8.12 18.31 -11.02
N LEU A 739 -8.63 17.66 -12.08
CA LEU A 739 -9.57 18.30 -13.00
C LEU A 739 -11.00 18.41 -12.48
N ILE A 740 -11.38 17.60 -11.48
CA ILE A 740 -12.74 17.65 -10.92
C ILE A 740 -13.04 18.98 -10.23
N GLN A 741 -12.01 19.63 -9.69
CA GLN A 741 -12.10 20.96 -9.08
C GLN A 741 -12.15 22.07 -10.13
N ALA A 742 -11.42 21.91 -11.24
CA ALA A 742 -11.39 22.86 -12.34
C ALA A 742 -12.70 22.89 -13.15
N GLY A 743 -13.36 21.73 -13.29
CA GLY A 743 -14.62 21.61 -14.04
C GLY A 743 -14.50 22.00 -15.52
N GLY A 744 -15.65 22.23 -16.18
CA GLY A 744 -15.70 22.81 -17.52
C GLY A 744 -15.06 21.97 -18.64
N GLU A 745 -14.53 22.68 -19.64
CA GLU A 745 -13.97 22.11 -20.87
C GLU A 745 -12.76 21.17 -20.65
N PRO A 746 -11.81 21.45 -19.73
CA PRO A 746 -10.71 20.53 -19.43
C PRO A 746 -11.19 19.16 -18.92
N TYR A 747 -12.18 19.15 -18.02
CA TYR A 747 -12.74 17.90 -17.49
C TYR A 747 -13.53 17.12 -18.53
N LYS A 748 -14.27 17.81 -19.42
CA LYS A 748 -14.92 17.18 -20.58
C LYS A 748 -13.89 16.53 -21.49
N ASN A 749 -12.82 17.25 -21.86
CA ASN A 749 -11.76 16.73 -22.71
C ASN A 749 -11.05 15.52 -22.09
N TYR A 750 -10.78 15.54 -20.77
CA TYR A 750 -10.28 14.38 -20.04
C TYR A 750 -11.22 13.17 -20.17
N LYS A 751 -12.53 13.35 -19.91
CA LYS A 751 -13.52 12.27 -20.02
C LYS A 751 -13.57 11.69 -21.43
N THR A 752 -13.56 12.55 -22.44
CA THR A 752 -13.57 12.16 -23.85
C THR A 752 -12.34 11.33 -24.19
N ARG A 753 -11.12 11.81 -23.84
CA ARG A 753 -9.88 11.07 -24.12
C ARG A 753 -9.79 9.75 -23.38
N LEU A 754 -10.18 9.71 -22.11
CA LEU A 754 -10.29 8.49 -21.33
C LEU A 754 -11.24 7.49 -22.00
N SER A 755 -12.41 7.96 -22.45
CA SER A 755 -13.39 7.12 -23.13
C SER A 755 -12.86 6.59 -24.45
N ILE A 756 -12.20 7.41 -25.26
CA ILE A 756 -11.57 6.99 -26.53
C ILE A 756 -10.50 5.92 -26.27
N ALA A 757 -9.59 6.14 -25.31
CA ALA A 757 -8.53 5.17 -25.00
C ALA A 757 -9.11 3.82 -24.54
N LEU A 758 -10.14 3.83 -23.69
CA LEU A 758 -10.83 2.60 -23.31
C LEU A 758 -11.54 1.96 -24.50
N ARG A 759 -12.27 2.73 -25.32
CA ARG A 759 -12.93 2.23 -26.54
C ARG A 759 -11.93 1.61 -27.53
N LEU A 760 -10.68 2.07 -27.56
CA LEU A 760 -9.63 1.45 -28.35
C LEU A 760 -9.21 0.08 -27.82
N LEU A 761 -9.39 -0.26 -26.55
CA LEU A 761 -9.26 -1.66 -26.10
C LEU A 761 -10.39 -2.54 -26.66
N TRP A 762 -11.54 -1.95 -27.01
CA TRP A 762 -12.75 -2.66 -27.38
C TRP A 762 -13.59 -1.89 -28.44
N PRO A 763 -13.13 -1.78 -29.70
CA PRO A 763 -13.88 -1.11 -30.74
C PRO A 763 -15.28 -1.72 -30.93
N LYS A 764 -16.32 -0.88 -30.88
CA LYS A 764 -17.72 -1.28 -31.06
C LYS A 764 -18.08 -1.62 -32.51
N ARG A 765 -17.32 -1.08 -33.48
CA ARG A 765 -17.55 -1.27 -34.91
C ARG A 765 -16.52 -2.27 -35.47
N PRO A 766 -16.95 -3.29 -36.22
CA PRO A 766 -16.04 -4.28 -36.82
C PRO A 766 -14.94 -3.67 -37.69
N GLU A 767 -15.22 -2.50 -38.30
CA GLU A 767 -14.33 -1.79 -39.21
C GLU A 767 -13.27 -0.94 -38.48
N SER A 768 -13.45 -0.70 -37.18
CA SER A 768 -12.51 0.08 -36.37
C SER A 768 -11.26 -0.75 -36.05
N ARG A 769 -10.11 -0.30 -36.54
CA ARG A 769 -8.81 -0.94 -36.31
C ARG A 769 -8.27 -0.54 -34.94
N SER A 770 -8.18 -1.51 -34.03
CA SER A 770 -7.50 -1.32 -32.74
C SER A 770 -6.14 -2.05 -32.73
N PRO A 771 -5.05 -1.39 -32.29
CA PRO A 771 -3.78 -2.07 -32.04
C PRO A 771 -3.82 -3.01 -30.82
N PHE A 772 -4.89 -2.99 -30.03
CA PHE A 772 -5.06 -3.73 -28.78
C PHE A 772 -6.20 -4.76 -28.84
N TRP A 773 -6.63 -5.18 -30.03
CA TRP A 773 -7.81 -6.03 -30.17
C TRP A 773 -7.65 -7.38 -29.42
N ARG A 774 -8.28 -7.45 -28.24
CA ARG A 774 -8.30 -8.60 -27.33
C ARG A 774 -9.69 -8.71 -26.69
N PRO A 775 -10.62 -9.45 -27.32
CA PRO A 775 -11.99 -9.53 -26.82
C PRO A 775 -12.05 -10.20 -25.43
N ASP A 776 -11.08 -11.05 -25.10
CA ASP A 776 -10.95 -11.66 -23.77
C ASP A 776 -10.61 -10.63 -22.68
N TRP A 777 -9.83 -9.60 -23.02
CA TRP A 777 -9.56 -8.49 -22.11
C TRP A 777 -10.79 -7.62 -21.91
N ARG A 778 -11.53 -7.32 -22.99
CA ARG A 778 -12.82 -6.63 -22.91
C ARG A 778 -13.75 -7.38 -21.96
N MET A 779 -14.00 -8.66 -22.21
CA MET A 779 -14.93 -9.46 -21.41
C MET A 779 -14.50 -9.55 -19.95
N SER A 780 -13.21 -9.69 -19.68
CA SER A 780 -12.71 -9.70 -18.31
C SER A 780 -12.82 -8.33 -17.62
N MET A 781 -12.60 -7.22 -18.33
CA MET A 781 -12.77 -5.87 -17.75
C MET A 781 -14.22 -5.53 -17.47
N VAL A 782 -15.13 -5.86 -18.40
CA VAL A 782 -16.57 -5.62 -18.20
C VAL A 782 -17.06 -6.50 -17.06
N ALA A 783 -16.70 -7.79 -17.04
CA ALA A 783 -17.03 -8.69 -15.94
C ALA A 783 -16.50 -8.19 -14.59
N GLU A 784 -15.26 -7.69 -14.52
CA GLU A 784 -14.70 -7.13 -13.29
C GLU A 784 -15.50 -5.90 -12.81
N ALA A 785 -15.96 -5.04 -13.74
CA ALA A 785 -16.85 -3.92 -13.40
C ALA A 785 -18.22 -4.42 -12.90
N SER A 786 -18.84 -5.38 -13.60
CA SER A 786 -20.11 -6.02 -13.21
C SER A 786 -20.03 -6.67 -11.83
N VAL A 787 -18.99 -7.47 -11.58
CA VAL A 787 -18.75 -8.16 -10.29
C VAL A 787 -18.60 -7.17 -9.14
N ARG A 788 -17.86 -6.08 -9.34
CA ARG A 788 -17.72 -5.03 -8.32
C ARG A 788 -19.03 -4.32 -8.04
N HIS A 789 -19.81 -4.06 -9.09
CA HIS A 789 -21.14 -3.44 -8.98
C HIS A 789 -22.11 -4.34 -8.20
N TRP A 790 -22.16 -5.61 -8.59
CA TRP A 790 -22.96 -6.62 -7.95
C TRP A 790 -22.58 -6.81 -6.48
N PHE A 791 -21.30 -6.93 -6.14
CA PHE A 791 -20.87 -7.09 -4.73
C PHE A 791 -21.20 -5.88 -3.86
N SER A 792 -21.11 -4.66 -4.39
CA SER A 792 -21.51 -3.46 -3.65
C SER A 792 -23.01 -3.50 -3.34
N ALA A 793 -23.83 -3.88 -4.32
CA ALA A 793 -25.27 -4.04 -4.11
C ALA A 793 -25.57 -5.19 -3.14
N PHE A 794 -24.87 -6.32 -3.26
CA PHE A 794 -25.05 -7.49 -2.40
C PHE A 794 -24.79 -7.18 -0.94
N LYS A 795 -23.74 -6.41 -0.64
CA LYS A 795 -23.49 -5.95 0.73
C LYS A 795 -24.62 -5.04 1.24
N ALA A 796 -25.18 -4.18 0.38
CA ALA A 796 -26.30 -3.32 0.77
C ALA A 796 -27.54 -4.17 1.11
N VAL A 797 -27.86 -5.17 0.29
CA VAL A 797 -28.95 -6.11 0.55
C VAL A 797 -28.70 -6.91 1.83
N GLN A 798 -27.47 -7.37 2.08
CA GLN A 798 -27.09 -8.03 3.33
C GLN A 798 -27.22 -7.12 4.56
N ALA A 799 -27.02 -5.81 4.40
CA ALA A 799 -27.24 -4.82 5.45
C ALA A 799 -28.73 -4.45 5.64
N GLY A 800 -29.64 -5.06 4.86
CA GLY A 800 -31.08 -4.85 4.97
C GLY A 800 -31.64 -3.78 4.03
N HIS A 801 -30.86 -3.26 3.09
CA HIS A 801 -31.37 -2.32 2.09
C HIS A 801 -32.16 -3.05 0.99
N THR A 802 -33.30 -2.47 0.62
CA THR A 802 -34.17 -3.04 -0.41
C THR A 802 -33.72 -2.61 -1.80
N LEU A 803 -33.17 -3.54 -2.58
CA LEU A 803 -32.81 -3.30 -3.97
C LEU A 803 -34.06 -3.39 -4.86
N ILE A 804 -34.29 -2.35 -5.66
CA ILE A 804 -35.39 -2.27 -6.63
C ILE A 804 -34.93 -2.69 -8.02
N ALA A 805 -33.75 -2.25 -8.44
CA ALA A 805 -33.20 -2.65 -9.73
C ALA A 805 -31.67 -2.58 -9.73
N LEU A 806 -31.05 -3.49 -10.48
CA LEU A 806 -29.62 -3.48 -10.77
C LEU A 806 -29.43 -3.53 -12.28
N ARG A 807 -28.75 -2.53 -12.83
CA ARG A 807 -28.68 -2.29 -14.27
C ARG A 807 -27.25 -1.96 -14.70
N ASN A 808 -26.87 -2.47 -15.86
CA ASN A 808 -25.58 -2.23 -16.50
C ASN A 808 -24.43 -2.48 -15.50
N VAL A 809 -23.36 -1.69 -15.54
CA VAL A 809 -22.19 -1.88 -14.65
C VAL A 809 -22.06 -0.79 -13.58
N ASP A 810 -23.00 0.15 -13.53
CA ASP A 810 -22.89 1.38 -12.76
C ASP A 810 -24.19 1.87 -12.12
N ALA A 811 -25.36 1.35 -12.51
CA ALA A 811 -26.65 1.79 -12.00
C ALA A 811 -27.27 0.79 -11.00
N ALA A 812 -27.55 1.26 -9.79
CA ALA A 812 -28.33 0.53 -8.78
C ALA A 812 -29.43 1.42 -8.24
N ILE A 813 -30.61 0.86 -8.02
CA ILE A 813 -31.78 1.58 -7.53
C ILE A 813 -32.23 0.92 -6.25
N PHE A 814 -32.23 1.67 -5.15
CA PHE A 814 -32.68 1.21 -3.84
C PHE A 814 -33.97 1.92 -3.42
N TRP A 815 -34.80 1.23 -2.66
CA TRP A 815 -35.88 1.85 -1.91
C TRP A 815 -35.36 2.22 -0.53
N VAL A 816 -35.47 3.50 -0.19
CA VAL A 816 -34.93 4.06 1.07
C VAL A 816 -36.04 4.77 1.84
N PRO A 817 -36.22 4.50 3.15
CA PRO A 817 -37.23 5.18 3.97
C PRO A 817 -36.95 6.67 4.18
N ASP A 818 -35.69 7.09 4.08
CA ASP A 818 -35.20 8.44 4.27
C ASP A 818 -34.29 8.87 3.09
N GLU A 819 -33.86 10.14 3.06
CA GLU A 819 -32.92 10.64 2.04
C GLU A 819 -31.47 10.19 2.31
N THR A 820 -31.29 8.93 2.73
CA THR A 820 -30.00 8.34 3.05
C THR A 820 -29.68 7.23 2.06
N ALA A 821 -28.56 7.36 1.36
CA ALA A 821 -28.06 6.31 0.47
C ALA A 821 -27.50 5.14 1.30
N PRO A 822 -27.50 3.89 0.79
CA PRO A 822 -26.88 2.77 1.51
C PRO A 822 -25.42 3.05 1.84
N ASP A 823 -25.03 2.83 3.10
CA ASP A 823 -23.71 3.16 3.64
C ASP A 823 -22.56 2.36 2.99
N THR A 824 -22.90 1.24 2.36
CA THR A 824 -22.01 0.42 1.53
C THR A 824 -21.51 1.17 0.29
N TYR A 825 -22.18 2.26 -0.11
CA TYR A 825 -21.74 3.14 -1.18
C TYR A 825 -21.17 4.45 -0.62
N ARG A 826 -19.96 4.81 -1.08
CA ARG A 826 -19.37 6.11 -0.76
C ARG A 826 -19.87 7.16 -1.74
N VAL A 827 -20.66 8.11 -1.25
CA VAL A 827 -21.14 9.25 -2.04
C VAL A 827 -19.97 10.18 -2.33
N GLY A 828 -19.77 10.51 -3.61
CA GLY A 828 -18.68 11.36 -4.03
C GLY A 828 -18.48 11.38 -5.54
N THR A 829 -17.30 11.82 -5.96
CA THR A 829 -16.99 12.07 -7.38
C THR A 829 -15.70 11.37 -7.85
N GLY A 830 -14.98 10.73 -6.94
CA GLY A 830 -13.82 9.88 -7.19
C GLY A 830 -14.17 8.55 -7.86
N PHE A 831 -13.15 7.79 -8.28
CA PHE A 831 -13.35 6.47 -8.86
C PHE A 831 -13.81 5.46 -7.82
N GLY A 832 -14.86 4.71 -8.15
CA GLY A 832 -15.50 3.77 -7.23
C GLY A 832 -16.44 4.42 -6.21
N GLU A 833 -16.50 5.76 -6.17
CA GLU A 833 -17.54 6.53 -5.49
C GLU A 833 -18.76 6.70 -6.39
N VAL A 834 -19.89 7.08 -5.78
CA VAL A 834 -21.18 7.15 -6.48
C VAL A 834 -21.82 8.52 -6.39
N LYS A 835 -22.64 8.83 -7.38
CA LYS A 835 -23.65 9.88 -7.27
C LYS A 835 -24.94 9.24 -6.78
N ALA A 836 -25.48 9.76 -5.69
CA ALA A 836 -26.81 9.40 -5.21
C ALA A 836 -27.82 10.45 -5.66
N LYS A 837 -28.93 10.03 -6.28
CA LYS A 837 -30.06 10.88 -6.64
C LYS A 837 -31.31 10.32 -5.96
N PHE A 838 -31.96 11.13 -5.13
CA PHE A 838 -33.21 10.78 -4.46
C PHE A 838 -34.39 11.25 -5.32
N ILE A 839 -35.26 10.32 -5.67
CA ILE A 839 -36.33 10.51 -6.64
C ILE A 839 -37.66 10.38 -5.91
N GLN A 840 -38.45 11.45 -5.99
CA GLN A 840 -39.78 11.52 -5.39
C GLN A 840 -40.79 10.76 -6.26
N PRO A 841 -41.81 10.12 -5.67
CA PRO A 841 -42.87 9.47 -6.44
C PRO A 841 -43.48 10.39 -7.50
N GLY A 842 -43.62 9.90 -8.73
CA GLY A 842 -44.16 10.67 -9.86
C GLY A 842 -43.19 11.66 -10.52
N THR A 843 -41.94 11.75 -10.07
CA THR A 843 -40.91 12.57 -10.72
C THR A 843 -40.13 11.82 -11.79
N PHE A 844 -39.71 12.55 -12.81
CA PHE A 844 -38.96 12.02 -13.96
C PHE A 844 -37.48 12.40 -13.86
N ILE A 845 -36.58 11.47 -14.15
CA ILE A 845 -35.13 11.71 -14.11
C ILE A 845 -34.69 12.36 -15.44
N PRO A 846 -34.18 13.60 -15.48
CA PRO A 846 -33.90 14.28 -16.75
C PRO A 846 -32.69 13.70 -17.50
N GLU A 847 -31.70 13.16 -16.79
CA GLU A 847 -30.39 12.78 -17.34
C GLU A 847 -30.08 11.29 -17.17
N GLY A 848 -29.83 10.61 -18.28
CA GLY A 848 -29.53 9.17 -18.37
C GLY A 848 -30.08 8.56 -19.65
N ASP A 849 -29.50 7.42 -20.06
CA ASP A 849 -29.99 6.61 -21.18
C ASP A 849 -31.15 5.68 -20.78
N ASP A 850 -31.49 5.60 -19.49
CA ASP A 850 -32.57 4.79 -18.92
C ASP A 850 -33.60 5.63 -18.14
#